data_AF-A0A1U9QZ65-F1
#
_entry.id   AF-A0A1U9QZ65-F1
#
_cell.length_a   1.000
_cell.length_b   1.000
_cell.length_c   1.000
_cell.angle_alpha   90.00
_cell.angle_beta   90.00
_cell.angle_gamma   90.00
#
_symmetry.space_group_name_H-M   'P 1'
#
loop_
_entity.id
_entity.type
_entity.pdbx_description
1 polymer ?
#
loop_
_entity_poly.entity_id
_entity_poly.type
_entity_poly.pdbx_seq_one_letter_code
_entity_poly.pdbx_strand_id
1 'polypeptide(L)'
;MTQLALRKRIEAELRRRAAPARTEHPLSYGQRSMWLLHRLDPAGAAYNIAFATRATGALDPAALHDALRSLAGRHEALRTTFAERDGEARQIVHGWLEPGFTVTDTAGWSAERLDAAVRASYRQPFDAVNGPLARAEIFRSAPDEAVLLLVIHHLVADFWSLELLLDELATLYLGERGKGEGRLPEGNAPYHSFVSRQDAYLSADTGARDAAYWHGRLAGDLDVTRWPAFRTDPGQEGEPGASEYFRLDDELAAKVFAFARRENTTPYIVQLTAFQALIARCTGERDVRVGAPVSGRTDPALHGCVGYFTDPVVLRADLGGEPSFADLLRRTRTTVTEALEHQDYPFERLVRELAPRRVPGVNPVFQSLFVYQKPQRFPGLAALHWGGQDAADETAVPWADLLLHPYRLPQQEGQLDLMLEVVEDGQRLRGALKYRPALFSQAAVRELIDSFGALLGAALDHPERSVADLAPATAAPGAPRAADAAPEPEIAADDSVLRRFEASAAKHPGRPAVRCGDRELTYRELDLLGERWAAALHARGVRGGDRVALLIEPSVDTLVALIGTLKAGAAYVPLDPHHPPARLAMLFADCGASTALTTRALAPLLADVGPGVRVLLLDDEPPAGELPAPRRPAPTAHDLLYTVYTSGSTGVPKGIDVEHRNVLSLLEAMGEHIEPDPEAVWTLFHSTAFDVSVWELWGALLSGACLVVIPAEVARAPDAFRRLLVAERVTHLNQTPSALHSLAGEVAAAGSAGLVLRHTFACGELLSADLGRSALDWCGKLWNLYGPAETTVCVTARDVRREDCGGTSVPVGNPLANAHIYILDGYGRPLPAEVTGELYIGGQAVARGYLDRPALLKERYLPDPFTDDGGRMYRSGDLARVNADGLIEILGRADNQVKISGYRIELEEIEAVLDRQEGVDRSIVLVEGGGADVRRLTACVAPDGHGARTPDAAALRTALQELLPSYMIPTSFVFVDAMPLNPNQKVDRGELARRVAATRTRPADDVRPAGDSVEQAVADAWRQVLRQDAVRPGDNFFDIGGTSLLLLQLHTRLLGIPGVTPISVSELFDCPSVETQAARLSPARAPSGSFPPEAEPSGGEAGRGRAALRRTANREGNRAALRRGHRARRDETAGGDDV
;
A
#
# COMPACT_ATOMS: atom_id res chain seq x y z
N MET A 1 25.33 31.93 59.61
CA MET A 1 24.27 30.90 59.72
C MET A 1 23.46 31.17 60.98
N THR A 2 22.14 31.21 60.88
CA THR A 2 21.22 31.24 62.05
C THR A 2 21.05 29.85 62.65
N GLN A 3 20.62 29.76 63.91
CA GLN A 3 20.33 28.48 64.57
C GLN A 3 19.30 27.64 63.80
N LEU A 4 18.31 28.27 63.16
CA LEU A 4 17.31 27.58 62.34
C LEU A 4 17.93 26.86 61.14
N ALA A 5 18.88 27.50 60.43
CA ALA A 5 19.57 26.88 59.30
C ALA A 5 20.50 25.73 59.75
N LEU A 6 21.16 25.87 60.90
CA LEU A 6 21.94 24.77 61.48
C LEU A 6 21.02 23.60 61.90
N ARG A 7 19.86 23.90 62.47
CA ARG A 7 18.86 22.90 62.87
C ARG A 7 18.26 22.17 61.67
N LYS A 8 17.81 22.88 60.62
CA LYS A 8 17.35 22.26 59.36
C LYS A 8 18.42 21.33 58.78
N ARG A 9 19.69 21.79 58.73
CA ARG A 9 20.81 20.98 58.23
C ARG A 9 21.06 19.72 59.06
N ILE A 10 20.93 19.80 60.39
CA ILE A 10 21.04 18.64 61.29
C ILE A 10 19.84 17.70 61.11
N GLU A 11 18.61 18.21 61.00
CA GLU A 11 17.41 17.40 60.78
C GLU A 11 17.43 16.72 59.39
N ALA A 12 17.97 17.36 58.35
CA ALA A 12 18.22 16.76 57.05
C ALA A 12 19.32 15.67 57.11
N GLU A 13 20.44 15.92 57.78
CA GLU A 13 21.51 14.93 57.96
C GLU A 13 21.05 13.73 58.81
N LEU A 14 20.18 13.94 59.80
CA LEU A 14 19.55 12.88 60.58
C LEU A 14 18.54 12.08 59.76
N ARG A 15 17.69 12.73 58.92
CA ARG A 15 16.83 12.02 57.95
C ARG A 15 17.66 11.17 56.98
N ARG A 16 18.79 11.69 56.50
CA ARG A 16 19.72 10.97 55.62
C ARG A 16 20.37 9.75 56.29
N ARG A 17 20.58 9.80 57.61
CA ARG A 17 21.08 8.67 58.43
C ARG A 17 19.98 7.70 58.90
N ALA A 18 18.72 8.12 58.86
CA ALA A 18 17.55 7.31 59.20
C ALA A 18 16.88 6.67 57.96
N ALA A 19 17.44 6.88 56.76
CA ALA A 19 16.96 6.26 55.54
C ALA A 19 17.05 4.71 55.62
N PRO A 20 16.06 3.96 55.10
CA PRO A 20 16.14 2.52 55.03
C PRO A 20 17.31 2.08 54.13
N ALA A 21 17.82 0.87 54.39
CA ALA A 21 18.80 0.25 53.52
C ALA A 21 18.26 0.09 52.09
N ARG A 22 19.16 -0.06 51.10
CA ARG A 22 18.80 -0.42 49.73
C ARG A 22 17.91 -1.67 49.75
N THR A 23 16.74 -1.58 49.14
CA THR A 23 15.80 -2.71 48.98
C THR A 23 15.55 -2.97 47.50
N GLU A 24 15.29 -4.23 47.14
CA GLU A 24 14.97 -4.63 45.77
C GLU A 24 13.57 -5.27 45.73
N HIS A 25 12.72 -4.85 44.80
CA HIS A 25 11.31 -5.23 44.69
C HIS A 25 10.95 -5.62 43.23
N PRO A 26 9.87 -6.37 42.97
CA PRO A 26 9.39 -6.61 41.60
C PRO A 26 8.91 -5.31 40.93
N LEU A 27 8.84 -5.30 39.60
CA LEU A 27 8.16 -4.25 38.84
C LEU A 27 6.65 -4.52 38.80
N SER A 28 5.84 -3.47 38.84
CA SER A 28 4.43 -3.54 38.43
C SER A 28 4.30 -3.94 36.96
N TYR A 29 3.13 -4.42 36.55
CA TYR A 29 2.92 -4.85 35.16
C TYR A 29 3.11 -3.70 34.16
N GLY A 30 2.63 -2.49 34.47
CA GLY A 30 2.92 -1.29 33.67
C GLY A 30 4.43 -0.99 33.58
N GLN A 31 5.14 -1.01 34.70
CA GLN A 31 6.60 -0.79 34.70
C GLN A 31 7.36 -1.81 33.84
N ARG A 32 6.89 -3.06 33.71
CA ARG A 32 7.53 -4.07 32.83
C ARG A 32 7.44 -3.65 31.36
N SER A 33 6.28 -3.17 30.91
CA SER A 33 6.12 -2.57 29.57
C SER A 33 7.02 -1.36 29.38
N MET A 34 7.05 -0.44 30.36
CA MET A 34 7.86 0.77 30.29
C MET A 34 9.38 0.49 30.31
N TRP A 35 9.82 -0.55 31.04
CA TRP A 35 11.21 -1.03 31.02
C TRP A 35 11.57 -1.62 29.66
N LEU A 36 10.70 -2.43 29.05
CA LEU A 36 10.90 -2.96 27.71
C LEU A 36 10.99 -1.83 26.67
N LEU A 37 10.12 -0.84 26.72
CA LEU A 37 10.13 0.31 25.82
C LEU A 37 11.42 1.14 25.96
N HIS A 38 11.86 1.42 27.20
CA HIS A 38 13.16 2.06 27.45
C HIS A 38 14.36 1.19 27.00
N ARG A 39 14.25 -0.14 27.03
CA ARG A 39 15.29 -1.05 26.55
C ARG A 39 15.33 -1.20 25.01
N LEU A 40 14.24 -0.86 24.32
CA LEU A 40 14.17 -0.80 22.86
C LEU A 40 14.73 0.52 22.32
N ASP A 41 14.47 1.64 23.00
CA ASP A 41 15.10 2.94 22.71
C ASP A 41 15.66 3.61 23.99
N PRO A 42 16.90 3.28 24.40
CA PRO A 42 17.53 3.90 25.57
C PRO A 42 17.98 5.35 25.36
N ALA A 43 18.02 5.82 24.11
CA ALA A 43 18.33 7.21 23.77
C ALA A 43 17.07 8.09 23.70
N GLY A 44 15.90 7.47 23.62
CA GLY A 44 14.61 8.09 23.38
C GLY A 44 14.12 9.02 24.49
N ALA A 45 13.46 10.09 24.05
CA ALA A 45 12.77 11.04 24.93
C ALA A 45 11.25 10.84 24.96
N ALA A 46 10.70 9.84 24.22
CA ALA A 46 9.25 9.59 24.13
C ALA A 46 8.59 9.31 25.50
N TYR A 47 9.36 8.85 26.48
CA TYR A 47 8.91 8.56 27.86
C TYR A 47 9.51 9.51 28.91
N ASN A 48 9.96 10.70 28.49
CA ASN A 48 10.26 11.81 29.40
C ASN A 48 8.99 12.64 29.62
N ILE A 49 8.51 12.72 30.87
CA ILE A 49 7.49 13.69 31.29
C ILE A 49 8.20 15.00 31.59
N ALA A 50 7.75 16.13 31.03
CA ALA A 50 8.39 17.42 31.25
C ALA A 50 7.40 18.53 31.65
N PHE A 51 7.75 19.30 32.67
CA PHE A 51 7.12 20.57 33.00
C PHE A 51 8.12 21.69 32.70
N ALA A 52 7.84 22.48 31.67
CA ALA A 52 8.64 23.63 31.26
C ALA A 52 7.81 24.91 31.42
N THR A 53 8.41 25.95 31.98
CA THR A 53 7.71 27.23 32.22
C THR A 53 8.70 28.39 32.28
N ARG A 54 8.31 29.56 31.75
CA ARG A 54 9.01 30.82 32.03
C ARG A 54 8.56 31.32 33.41
N ALA A 55 9.47 31.36 34.37
CA ALA A 55 9.23 31.88 35.71
C ALA A 55 9.68 33.35 35.81
N THR A 56 8.85 34.17 36.43
CA THR A 56 9.13 35.59 36.73
C THR A 56 8.99 35.86 38.23
N GLY A 57 9.87 36.71 38.75
CA GLY A 57 10.06 36.93 40.19
C GLY A 57 11.39 36.36 40.70
N ALA A 58 11.75 36.69 41.94
CA ALA A 58 13.08 36.47 42.50
C ALA A 58 13.38 35.00 42.88
N LEU A 59 13.42 34.11 41.88
CA LEU A 59 13.68 32.68 41.99
C LEU A 59 15.00 32.37 42.72
N ASP A 60 14.92 31.52 43.73
CA ASP A 60 16.07 31.08 44.54
C ASP A 60 16.45 29.63 44.20
N PRO A 61 17.54 29.38 43.45
CA PRO A 61 17.93 28.02 43.06
C PRO A 61 18.29 27.13 44.24
N ALA A 62 18.85 27.68 45.32
CA ALA A 62 19.25 26.89 46.48
C ALA A 62 18.01 26.40 47.25
N ALA A 63 17.04 27.29 47.47
CA ALA A 63 15.77 26.91 48.08
C ALA A 63 14.98 25.91 47.21
N LEU A 64 15.05 26.02 45.86
CA LEU A 64 14.41 25.05 44.97
C LEU A 64 15.13 23.69 44.98
N HIS A 65 16.47 23.66 45.04
CA HIS A 65 17.24 22.42 45.15
C HIS A 65 16.99 21.70 46.47
N ASP A 66 17.00 22.41 47.61
CA ASP A 66 16.70 21.81 48.92
C ASP A 66 15.22 21.37 49.05
N ALA A 67 14.29 22.05 48.37
CA ALA A 67 12.91 21.58 48.22
C ALA A 67 12.82 20.29 47.40
N LEU A 68 13.48 20.22 46.23
CA LEU A 68 13.53 19.01 45.39
C LEU A 68 14.20 17.83 46.11
N ARG A 69 15.27 18.08 46.86
CA ARG A 69 15.93 17.09 47.74
C ARG A 69 14.97 16.59 48.83
N SER A 70 14.18 17.49 49.43
CA SER A 70 13.17 17.11 50.43
C SER A 70 12.05 16.25 49.82
N LEU A 71 11.67 16.53 48.57
CA LEU A 71 10.68 15.77 47.80
C LEU A 71 11.20 14.36 47.43
N ALA A 72 12.46 14.24 47.00
CA ALA A 72 13.13 12.96 46.75
C ALA A 72 13.34 12.11 48.03
N GLY A 73 13.49 12.77 49.19
CA GLY A 73 13.48 12.09 50.48
C GLY A 73 12.11 11.53 50.89
N ARG A 74 11.02 12.18 50.44
CA ARG A 74 9.62 11.81 50.75
C ARG A 74 9.10 10.69 49.84
N HIS A 75 9.37 10.74 48.54
CA HIS A 75 8.83 9.79 47.55
C HIS A 75 9.89 8.79 47.09
N GLU A 76 9.65 7.49 47.33
CA GLU A 76 10.67 6.47 47.02
C GLU A 76 10.94 6.29 45.52
N ALA A 77 9.95 6.55 44.65
CA ALA A 77 10.09 6.43 43.21
C ALA A 77 11.17 7.37 42.65
N LEU A 78 11.30 8.59 43.19
CA LEU A 78 12.34 9.56 42.79
C LEU A 78 13.77 9.10 43.16
N ARG A 79 13.90 8.12 44.07
CA ARG A 79 15.16 7.47 44.48
C ARG A 79 15.20 5.98 44.12
N THR A 80 14.49 5.60 43.06
CA THR A 80 14.45 4.24 42.51
C THR A 80 15.19 4.15 41.17
N THR A 81 15.94 3.07 40.96
CA THR A 81 16.49 2.68 39.65
C THR A 81 16.12 1.22 39.33
N PHE A 82 16.50 0.71 38.16
CA PHE A 82 16.01 -0.57 37.63
C PHE A 82 17.19 -1.44 37.17
N ALA A 83 17.16 -2.73 37.49
CA ALA A 83 18.18 -3.66 37.01
C ALA A 83 17.62 -5.06 36.78
N GLU A 84 18.28 -5.84 35.92
CA GLU A 84 17.98 -7.25 35.74
C GLU A 84 18.72 -8.11 36.79
N ARG A 85 18.01 -9.14 37.26
CA ARG A 85 18.40 -10.14 38.26
C ARG A 85 17.86 -11.48 37.81
N ASP A 86 18.76 -12.41 37.49
CA ASP A 86 18.42 -13.79 37.11
C ASP A 86 17.39 -13.92 35.97
N GLY A 87 17.36 -12.92 35.07
CA GLY A 87 16.42 -12.83 33.93
C GLY A 87 15.18 -11.96 34.18
N GLU A 88 14.93 -11.53 35.42
CA GLU A 88 13.79 -10.66 35.76
C GLU A 88 14.25 -9.23 36.08
N ALA A 89 13.47 -8.23 35.67
CA ALA A 89 13.67 -6.85 36.11
C ALA A 89 13.28 -6.70 37.60
N ARG A 90 14.00 -5.82 38.31
CA ARG A 90 13.76 -5.41 39.70
C ARG A 90 13.88 -3.89 39.86
N GLN A 91 13.00 -3.33 40.69
CA GLN A 91 13.12 -1.97 41.22
C GLN A 91 14.16 -1.98 42.34
N ILE A 92 15.13 -1.08 42.29
CA ILE A 92 16.14 -0.85 43.33
C ILE A 92 15.80 0.46 44.03
N VAL A 93 15.23 0.38 45.22
CA VAL A 93 14.89 1.53 46.05
C VAL A 93 16.10 1.90 46.91
N HIS A 94 16.78 2.99 46.55
CA HIS A 94 18.00 3.46 47.24
C HIS A 94 17.63 4.27 48.50
N GLY A 95 18.41 4.15 49.57
CA GLY A 95 18.21 4.94 50.80
C GLY A 95 18.36 6.44 50.58
N TRP A 96 19.31 6.84 49.73
CA TRP A 96 19.41 8.18 49.16
C TRP A 96 19.87 8.09 47.72
N LEU A 97 19.26 8.87 46.84
CA LEU A 97 19.73 9.16 45.49
C LEU A 97 19.57 10.68 45.29
N GLU A 98 20.58 11.33 44.72
CA GLU A 98 20.56 12.78 44.55
C GLU A 98 19.78 13.14 43.27
N PRO A 99 18.72 13.96 43.32
CA PRO A 99 18.03 14.40 42.11
C PRO A 99 18.93 15.31 41.27
N GLY A 100 18.81 15.25 39.95
CA GLY A 100 19.59 16.11 39.06
C GLY A 100 19.21 17.58 39.25
N PHE A 101 20.19 18.47 39.37
CA PHE A 101 19.96 19.91 39.51
C PHE A 101 21.06 20.73 38.83
N THR A 102 20.68 21.58 37.87
CA THR A 102 21.61 22.43 37.11
C THR A 102 21.08 23.87 37.03
N VAL A 103 21.98 24.85 37.08
CA VAL A 103 21.68 26.27 36.81
C VAL A 103 22.59 26.76 35.70
N THR A 104 22.00 27.21 34.61
CA THR A 104 22.68 27.72 33.42
C THR A 104 22.44 29.22 33.31
N ASP A 105 23.52 30.01 33.26
CA ASP A 105 23.42 31.43 32.94
C ASP A 105 23.16 31.59 31.43
N THR A 106 22.02 32.17 31.09
CA THR A 106 21.58 32.45 29.72
C THR A 106 21.42 33.94 29.44
N ALA A 107 22.05 34.81 30.24
CA ALA A 107 22.07 36.25 29.99
C ALA A 107 22.66 36.54 28.59
N GLY A 108 21.94 37.34 27.79
CA GLY A 108 22.34 37.70 26.43
C GLY A 108 22.26 36.57 25.40
N TRP A 109 21.62 35.43 25.71
CA TRP A 109 21.27 34.43 24.70
C TRP A 109 20.05 34.91 23.88
N SER A 110 19.94 34.47 22.62
CA SER A 110 18.71 34.67 21.84
C SER A 110 17.65 33.62 22.21
N ALA A 111 16.39 33.89 21.86
CA ALA A 111 15.27 32.98 22.14
C ALA A 111 15.47 31.60 21.49
N GLU A 112 15.96 31.56 20.25
CA GLU A 112 16.20 30.33 19.50
C GLU A 112 17.30 29.48 20.14
N ARG A 113 18.33 30.13 20.70
CA ARG A 113 19.41 29.44 21.44
C ARG A 113 18.91 28.89 22.78
N LEU A 114 18.06 29.64 23.48
CA LEU A 114 17.42 29.19 24.72
C LEU A 114 16.52 27.97 24.44
N ASP A 115 15.64 28.07 23.45
CA ASP A 115 14.77 26.97 23.00
C ASP A 115 15.55 25.72 22.59
N ALA A 116 16.63 25.88 21.81
CA ALA A 116 17.49 24.76 21.44
C ALA A 116 18.11 24.07 22.66
N ALA A 117 18.54 24.83 23.67
CA ALA A 117 19.12 24.28 24.90
C ALA A 117 18.09 23.60 25.81
N VAL A 118 16.90 24.19 25.99
CA VAL A 118 15.80 23.58 26.76
C VAL A 118 15.34 22.28 26.08
N ARG A 119 15.23 22.26 24.75
CA ARG A 119 14.91 21.05 23.96
C ARG A 119 16.00 20.00 24.05
N ALA A 120 17.28 20.39 24.05
CA ALA A 120 18.41 19.46 24.23
C ALA A 120 18.43 18.84 25.64
N SER A 121 18.20 19.64 26.69
CA SER A 121 18.04 19.15 28.07
C SER A 121 16.85 18.20 28.18
N TYR A 122 15.69 18.54 27.62
CA TYR A 122 14.52 17.64 27.59
C TYR A 122 14.84 16.30 26.91
N ARG A 123 15.54 16.34 25.76
CA ARG A 123 15.93 15.15 24.98
C ARG A 123 17.09 14.35 25.58
N GLN A 124 17.76 14.82 26.64
CA GLN A 124 18.82 14.04 27.27
C GLN A 124 18.24 12.73 27.85
N PRO A 125 18.79 11.55 27.46
CA PRO A 125 18.29 10.27 27.95
C PRO A 125 18.57 10.10 29.45
N PHE A 126 17.79 9.23 30.09
CA PHE A 126 18.00 8.82 31.47
C PHE A 126 18.68 7.45 31.53
N ASP A 127 19.71 7.32 32.37
CA ASP A 127 20.25 6.02 32.74
C ASP A 127 19.30 5.37 33.77
N ALA A 128 18.46 4.43 33.32
CA ALA A 128 17.53 3.74 34.20
C ALA A 128 18.18 2.76 35.18
N VAL A 129 19.47 2.44 35.04
CA VAL A 129 20.21 1.54 35.94
C VAL A 129 20.85 2.32 37.09
N ASN A 130 21.49 3.45 36.79
CA ASN A 130 22.26 4.24 37.74
C ASN A 130 21.49 5.48 38.28
N GLY A 131 20.56 6.03 37.49
CA GLY A 131 19.77 7.21 37.86
C GLY A 131 20.59 8.51 38.00
N PRO A 132 20.00 9.58 38.58
CA PRO A 132 18.61 9.71 39.02
C PRO A 132 17.61 9.78 37.86
N LEU A 133 16.35 9.43 38.14
CA LEU A 133 15.26 9.44 37.14
C LEU A 133 14.37 10.70 37.19
N ALA A 134 14.84 11.73 37.88
CA ALA A 134 14.29 13.08 37.87
C ALA A 134 15.43 14.11 37.87
N ARG A 135 15.29 15.16 37.06
CA ARG A 135 16.20 16.32 37.00
C ARG A 135 15.43 17.63 36.89
N ALA A 136 15.95 18.69 37.50
CA ALA A 136 15.46 20.06 37.33
C ALA A 136 16.57 20.99 36.85
N GLU A 137 16.25 21.87 35.91
CA GLU A 137 17.20 22.80 35.31
C GLU A 137 16.62 24.22 35.26
N ILE A 138 17.47 25.21 35.55
CA ILE A 138 17.12 26.64 35.53
C ILE A 138 17.98 27.34 34.50
N PHE A 139 17.36 27.85 33.44
CA PHE A 139 18.01 28.69 32.43
C PHE A 139 17.72 30.15 32.75
N ARG A 140 18.71 30.87 33.29
CA ARG A 140 18.53 32.20 33.89
C ARG A 140 18.89 33.33 32.92
N SER A 141 17.89 34.08 32.45
CA SER A 141 18.10 35.27 31.61
C SER A 141 18.37 36.53 32.44
N ALA A 142 17.74 36.66 33.61
CA ALA A 142 17.86 37.83 34.49
C ALA A 142 17.80 37.42 35.99
N PRO A 143 18.03 38.34 36.96
CA PRO A 143 17.89 38.03 38.39
C PRO A 143 16.48 37.57 38.80
N ASP A 144 15.47 38.01 38.04
CA ASP A 144 14.04 37.81 38.24
C ASP A 144 13.32 37.17 37.04
N GLU A 145 14.07 36.63 36.07
CA GLU A 145 13.55 35.85 34.93
C GLU A 145 14.36 34.57 34.68
N ALA A 146 13.67 33.46 34.47
CA ALA A 146 14.28 32.19 34.05
C ALA A 146 13.28 31.30 33.31
N VAL A 147 13.77 30.29 32.57
CA VAL A 147 12.99 29.10 32.25
C VAL A 147 13.33 28.01 33.28
N LEU A 148 12.31 27.47 33.93
CA LEU A 148 12.38 26.29 34.77
C LEU A 148 11.93 25.08 33.95
N LEU A 149 12.76 24.03 33.94
CA LEU A 149 12.45 22.74 33.34
C LEU A 149 12.57 21.65 34.42
N LEU A 150 11.52 20.86 34.63
CA LEU A 150 11.52 19.65 35.44
C LEU A 150 11.26 18.46 34.49
N VAL A 151 12.17 17.49 34.44
CA VAL A 151 12.04 16.27 33.61
C VAL A 151 12.09 15.04 34.50
N ILE A 152 11.15 14.11 34.29
CA ILE A 152 11.04 12.85 35.05
C ILE A 152 10.77 11.70 34.07
N HIS A 153 11.46 10.58 34.21
CA HIS A 153 11.21 9.41 33.36
C HIS A 153 9.92 8.67 33.76
N HIS A 154 9.12 8.24 32.78
CA HIS A 154 7.79 7.65 33.02
C HIS A 154 7.82 6.34 33.84
N LEU A 155 8.99 5.72 34.02
CA LEU A 155 9.19 4.56 34.93
C LEU A 155 8.88 4.86 36.41
N VAL A 156 9.03 6.12 36.85
CA VAL A 156 8.94 6.53 38.27
C VAL A 156 7.86 7.58 38.55
N ALA A 157 7.14 8.02 37.53
CA ALA A 157 6.07 9.00 37.64
C ALA A 157 5.06 8.83 36.49
N ASP A 158 3.88 9.42 36.70
CA ASP A 158 2.82 9.64 35.71
C ASP A 158 2.29 11.08 35.84
N PHE A 159 1.31 11.48 35.02
CA PHE A 159 0.80 12.86 35.05
C PHE A 159 0.17 13.25 36.40
N TRP A 160 -0.51 12.31 37.07
CA TRP A 160 -1.01 12.50 38.44
C TRP A 160 0.13 12.73 39.44
N SER A 161 1.23 11.99 39.29
CA SER A 161 2.44 12.21 40.09
C SER A 161 3.07 13.58 39.80
N LEU A 162 3.14 14.03 38.54
CA LEU A 162 3.65 15.35 38.20
C LEU A 162 2.86 16.45 38.93
N GLU A 163 1.53 16.38 38.90
CA GLU A 163 0.69 17.38 39.55
C GLU A 163 0.89 17.41 41.08
N LEU A 164 0.92 16.23 41.72
CA LEU A 164 1.25 16.07 43.14
C LEU A 164 2.65 16.60 43.48
N LEU A 165 3.64 16.34 42.63
CA LEU A 165 5.02 16.80 42.83
C LEU A 165 5.12 18.33 42.71
N LEU A 166 4.40 18.98 41.79
CA LEU A 166 4.42 20.44 41.62
C LEU A 166 3.75 21.18 42.79
N ASP A 167 2.67 20.63 43.36
CA ASP A 167 1.97 21.12 44.56
C ASP A 167 2.85 20.99 45.83
N GLU A 168 3.40 19.79 46.07
CA GLU A 168 4.31 19.57 47.19
C GLU A 168 5.62 20.38 47.07
N LEU A 169 6.17 20.54 45.86
CA LEU A 169 7.37 21.34 45.60
C LEU A 169 7.14 22.83 45.89
N ALA A 170 5.97 23.40 45.55
CA ALA A 170 5.63 24.78 45.89
C ALA A 170 5.65 25.01 47.41
N THR A 171 5.03 24.08 48.15
CA THR A 171 4.94 24.13 49.61
C THR A 171 6.31 24.00 50.28
N LEU A 172 7.16 23.08 49.79
CA LEU A 172 8.53 22.91 50.28
C LEU A 172 9.42 24.12 49.94
N TYR A 173 9.32 24.66 48.72
CA TYR A 173 10.08 25.84 48.29
C TYR A 173 9.75 27.07 49.15
N LEU A 174 8.46 27.34 49.43
CA LEU A 174 8.07 28.39 50.39
C LEU A 174 8.64 28.16 51.81
N GLY A 175 8.76 26.90 52.23
CA GLY A 175 9.36 26.50 53.49
C GLY A 175 10.87 26.77 53.58
N GLU A 176 11.61 26.56 52.49
CA GLU A 176 13.04 26.90 52.41
C GLU A 176 13.29 28.39 52.18
N ARG A 177 12.37 29.09 51.50
CA ARG A 177 12.32 30.55 51.44
C ARG A 177 12.05 31.24 52.79
N GLY A 178 11.59 30.48 53.80
CA GLY A 178 11.11 31.05 55.06
C GLY A 178 9.81 31.85 54.93
N LYS A 179 9.01 31.59 53.88
CA LYS A 179 7.74 32.27 53.56
C LYS A 179 6.50 31.39 53.83
N GLY A 180 6.69 30.20 54.40
CA GLY A 180 5.62 29.29 54.82
C GLY A 180 6.16 28.23 55.79
N GLU A 181 5.29 27.35 56.29
CA GLU A 181 5.70 26.31 57.27
C GLU A 181 6.57 25.19 56.67
N GLY A 182 6.48 24.96 55.35
CA GLY A 182 7.22 23.87 54.67
C GLY A 182 6.80 22.46 55.08
N ARG A 183 5.66 22.29 55.77
CA ARG A 183 5.18 21.00 56.27
C ARG A 183 4.14 20.40 55.33
N LEU A 184 4.45 19.22 54.81
CA LEU A 184 3.53 18.37 54.05
C LEU A 184 2.78 17.40 54.99
N PRO A 185 1.60 16.87 54.58
CA PRO A 185 0.88 15.85 55.34
C PRO A 185 1.71 14.58 55.61
N GLU A 186 1.45 13.92 56.73
CA GLU A 186 2.12 12.67 57.11
C GLU A 186 1.46 11.46 56.45
N GLY A 187 2.27 10.48 56.04
CA GLY A 187 1.81 9.19 55.52
C GLY A 187 1.47 9.15 54.02
N ASN A 188 2.47 8.92 53.17
CA ASN A 188 2.25 8.43 51.80
C ASN A 188 2.51 6.92 51.77
N ALA A 189 1.71 6.16 51.01
CA ALA A 189 2.03 4.77 50.73
C ALA A 189 3.30 4.68 49.85
N PRO A 190 4.22 3.74 50.11
CA PRO A 190 5.37 3.50 49.23
C PRO A 190 4.92 2.76 47.96
N TYR A 191 5.51 3.08 46.81
CA TYR A 191 5.11 2.53 45.51
C TYR A 191 5.22 1.00 45.45
N HIS A 192 6.24 0.40 46.07
CA HIS A 192 6.35 -1.07 46.10
C HIS A 192 5.16 -1.77 46.78
N SER A 193 4.40 -1.07 47.64
CA SER A 193 3.18 -1.63 48.24
C SER A 193 2.02 -1.77 47.25
N PHE A 194 2.00 -0.99 46.15
CA PHE A 194 1.06 -1.18 45.05
C PHE A 194 1.35 -2.47 44.28
N VAL A 195 2.62 -2.79 44.02
CA VAL A 195 3.03 -4.03 43.34
C VAL A 195 2.52 -5.26 44.10
N SER A 196 2.74 -5.32 45.41
CA SER A 196 2.25 -6.42 46.27
C SER A 196 0.72 -6.54 46.30
N ARG A 197 -0.02 -5.45 46.07
CA ARG A 197 -1.48 -5.46 45.96
C ARG A 197 -1.95 -5.94 44.60
N GLN A 198 -1.27 -5.54 43.52
CA GLN A 198 -1.54 -5.98 42.15
C GLN A 198 -1.38 -7.50 42.01
N ASP A 199 -0.29 -8.08 42.53
CA ASP A 199 -0.09 -9.54 42.54
C ASP A 199 -1.15 -10.28 43.37
N ALA A 200 -1.61 -9.71 44.49
CA ALA A 200 -2.67 -10.28 45.32
C ALA A 200 -4.05 -10.23 44.62
N TYR A 201 -4.41 -9.11 43.98
CA TYR A 201 -5.64 -8.97 43.18
C TYR A 201 -5.66 -9.95 42.00
N LEU A 202 -4.52 -10.10 41.29
CA LEU A 202 -4.36 -11.05 40.18
C LEU A 202 -4.42 -12.52 40.61
N SER A 203 -4.34 -12.79 41.91
CA SER A 203 -4.45 -14.13 42.51
C SER A 203 -5.85 -14.41 43.10
N ALA A 204 -6.80 -13.48 42.97
CA ALA A 204 -8.14 -13.56 43.52
C ALA A 204 -9.22 -13.70 42.42
N ASP A 205 -10.42 -14.14 42.81
CA ASP A 205 -11.56 -14.34 41.91
C ASP A 205 -11.93 -13.07 41.11
N THR A 206 -11.67 -11.87 41.65
CA THR A 206 -11.84 -10.60 40.95
C THR A 206 -10.93 -10.48 39.73
N GLY A 207 -9.64 -10.80 39.87
CA GLY A 207 -8.70 -10.79 38.75
C GLY A 207 -9.06 -11.82 37.68
N ALA A 208 -9.60 -12.99 38.07
CA ALA A 208 -10.08 -14.00 37.14
C ALA A 208 -11.37 -13.58 36.40
N ARG A 209 -12.31 -12.93 37.09
CA ARG A 209 -13.52 -12.31 36.48
C ARG A 209 -13.13 -11.25 35.47
N ASP A 210 -12.18 -10.38 35.83
CA ASP A 210 -11.81 -9.22 35.02
C ASP A 210 -10.99 -9.64 33.79
N ALA A 211 -10.15 -10.68 33.93
CA ALA A 211 -9.55 -11.37 32.79
C ALA A 211 -10.60 -11.90 31.80
N ALA A 212 -11.65 -12.58 32.30
CA ALA A 212 -12.69 -13.17 31.47
C ALA A 212 -13.52 -12.10 30.71
N TYR A 213 -13.80 -10.96 31.35
CA TYR A 213 -14.41 -9.81 30.67
C TYR A 213 -13.53 -9.33 29.50
N TRP A 214 -12.24 -9.08 29.74
CA TRP A 214 -11.34 -8.54 28.71
C TRP A 214 -11.13 -9.50 27.54
N HIS A 215 -11.01 -10.80 27.81
CA HIS A 215 -10.96 -11.84 26.76
C HIS A 215 -12.25 -11.87 25.93
N GLY A 216 -13.43 -11.70 26.54
CA GLY A 216 -14.69 -11.59 25.83
C GLY A 216 -14.80 -10.31 24.99
N ARG A 217 -14.43 -9.15 25.55
CA ARG A 217 -14.56 -7.84 24.90
C ARG A 217 -13.60 -7.67 23.71
N LEU A 218 -12.43 -8.32 23.76
CA LEU A 218 -11.37 -8.26 22.74
C LEU A 218 -11.24 -9.54 21.89
N ALA A 219 -12.25 -10.42 21.90
CA ALA A 219 -12.30 -11.57 21.00
C ALA A 219 -12.47 -11.15 19.52
N GLY A 220 -11.98 -11.99 18.60
CA GLY A 220 -12.01 -11.74 17.16
C GLY A 220 -10.72 -11.13 16.61
N ASP A 221 -10.81 -10.49 15.45
CA ASP A 221 -9.65 -9.93 14.75
C ASP A 221 -9.13 -8.66 15.45
N LEU A 222 -7.83 -8.64 15.79
CA LEU A 222 -7.13 -7.52 16.43
C LEU A 222 -6.06 -6.92 15.51
N ASP A 223 -6.41 -6.77 14.23
CA ASP A 223 -5.52 -6.31 13.17
C ASP A 223 -5.08 -4.84 13.32
N VAL A 224 -4.07 -4.43 12.57
CA VAL A 224 -3.58 -3.04 12.56
C VAL A 224 -4.56 -2.15 11.80
N THR A 225 -5.13 -1.14 12.48
CA THR A 225 -6.02 -0.15 11.86
C THR A 225 -5.27 0.62 10.76
N ARG A 226 -5.83 0.65 9.55
CA ARG A 226 -5.18 1.25 8.37
C ARG A 226 -5.74 2.65 8.10
N TRP A 227 -4.92 3.68 8.36
CA TRP A 227 -5.30 5.05 8.10
C TRP A 227 -5.13 5.43 6.62
N PRO A 228 -6.04 6.24 6.05
CA PRO A 228 -5.89 6.79 4.70
C PRO A 228 -4.66 7.72 4.60
N ALA A 229 -4.38 8.47 5.67
CA ALA A 229 -3.34 9.49 5.72
C ALA A 229 -1.89 8.94 5.78
N PHE A 230 -1.70 7.62 5.57
CA PHE A 230 -0.39 6.97 5.63
C PHE A 230 0.52 7.34 4.44
N ARG A 231 1.62 8.02 4.76
CA ARG A 231 2.77 8.27 3.89
C ARG A 231 3.51 6.97 3.55
N THR A 232 3.76 6.12 4.55
CA THR A 232 4.38 4.77 4.43
C THR A 232 3.56 3.70 5.18
N ASP A 233 3.84 2.41 4.93
CA ASP A 233 3.20 1.29 5.65
C ASP A 233 3.58 1.28 7.15
N PRO A 234 2.65 0.90 8.06
CA PRO A 234 2.93 0.78 9.49
C PRO A 234 4.13 -0.11 9.83
N GLY A 235 5.08 0.45 10.58
CA GLY A 235 6.25 -0.26 11.10
C GLY A 235 7.58 0.05 10.41
N GLN A 236 7.61 0.96 9.43
CA GLN A 236 8.89 1.49 8.91
C GLN A 236 9.51 2.53 9.88
N GLU A 237 10.84 2.62 9.87
CA GLU A 237 11.61 3.58 10.68
C GLU A 237 11.47 5.00 10.14
N GLY A 238 11.59 6.01 11.03
CA GLY A 238 11.47 7.42 10.66
C GLY A 238 11.57 8.37 11.85
N GLU A 239 11.10 9.60 11.68
CA GLU A 239 11.24 10.66 12.69
C GLU A 239 10.54 10.33 14.03
N PRO A 240 11.13 10.74 15.18
CA PRO A 240 10.69 10.32 16.53
C PRO A 240 9.39 10.95 17.03
N GLY A 241 8.54 11.45 16.13
CA GLY A 241 7.24 12.04 16.44
C GLY A 241 7.15 13.56 16.29
N ALA A 242 5.92 14.05 16.19
CA ALA A 242 5.55 15.47 16.16
C ALA A 242 4.17 15.70 16.81
N SER A 243 3.81 16.96 17.02
CA SER A 243 2.55 17.38 17.67
C SER A 243 1.95 18.63 17.01
N GLU A 244 0.72 18.53 16.48
CA GLU A 244 -0.08 19.72 16.15
C GLU A 244 -0.97 20.09 17.34
N TYR A 245 -0.98 21.36 17.74
CA TYR A 245 -1.74 21.87 18.90
C TYR A 245 -3.04 22.53 18.45
N PHE A 246 -4.08 22.45 19.29
CA PHE A 246 -5.37 23.07 19.00
C PHE A 246 -6.10 23.60 20.24
N ARG A 247 -7.14 24.38 19.98
CA ARG A 247 -8.16 24.86 20.92
C ARG A 247 -9.52 24.74 20.25
N LEU A 248 -10.51 24.14 20.93
CA LEU A 248 -11.90 24.28 20.50
C LEU A 248 -12.37 25.70 20.84
N ASP A 249 -13.16 26.30 19.95
CA ASP A 249 -13.73 27.62 20.22
C ASP A 249 -14.67 27.60 21.44
N ASP A 250 -14.88 28.77 22.04
CA ASP A 250 -15.60 28.88 23.31
C ASP A 250 -17.11 28.55 23.16
N GLU A 251 -17.69 28.58 21.94
CA GLU A 251 -19.07 28.13 21.69
C GLU A 251 -19.14 26.60 21.61
N LEU A 252 -18.28 25.97 20.80
CA LEU A 252 -18.20 24.51 20.67
C LEU A 252 -17.85 23.85 22.00
N ALA A 253 -16.92 24.42 22.76
CA ALA A 253 -16.63 23.96 24.12
C ALA A 253 -17.87 24.04 25.02
N ALA A 254 -18.62 25.16 24.99
CA ALA A 254 -19.86 25.30 25.73
C ALA A 254 -20.94 24.29 25.28
N LYS A 255 -21.06 24.00 23.97
CA LYS A 255 -21.92 22.94 23.42
C LYS A 255 -21.54 21.58 24.00
N VAL A 256 -20.26 21.20 24.01
CA VAL A 256 -19.78 19.93 24.60
C VAL A 256 -20.21 19.80 26.08
N PHE A 257 -19.98 20.82 26.91
CA PHE A 257 -20.37 20.77 28.32
C PHE A 257 -21.91 20.76 28.50
N ALA A 258 -22.67 21.49 27.68
CA ALA A 258 -24.13 21.52 27.74
C ALA A 258 -24.73 20.16 27.32
N PHE A 259 -24.25 19.58 26.23
CA PHE A 259 -24.66 18.28 25.72
C PHE A 259 -24.31 17.14 26.68
N ALA A 260 -23.10 17.14 27.25
CA ALA A 260 -22.71 16.16 28.27
C ALA A 260 -23.68 16.15 29.47
N ARG A 261 -24.07 17.35 29.95
CA ARG A 261 -25.10 17.50 31.00
C ARG A 261 -26.48 17.02 30.54
N ARG A 262 -26.87 17.27 29.28
CA ARG A 262 -28.18 16.88 28.71
C ARG A 262 -28.34 15.37 28.59
N GLU A 263 -27.33 14.66 28.10
CA GLU A 263 -27.35 13.20 27.88
C GLU A 263 -26.98 12.37 29.13
N ASN A 264 -26.76 13.04 30.27
CA ASN A 264 -26.25 12.47 31.51
C ASN A 264 -24.95 11.66 31.29
N THR A 265 -23.93 12.34 30.77
CA THR A 265 -22.62 11.77 30.40
C THR A 265 -21.50 12.78 30.68
N THR A 266 -20.25 12.46 30.32
CA THR A 266 -19.09 13.33 30.55
C THR A 266 -18.56 13.95 29.24
N PRO A 267 -17.91 15.13 29.29
CA PRO A 267 -17.17 15.70 28.15
C PRO A 267 -16.11 14.76 27.57
N TYR A 268 -15.56 13.87 28.42
CA TYR A 268 -14.69 12.76 28.02
C TYR A 268 -15.39 11.80 27.06
N ILE A 269 -16.56 11.26 27.43
CA ILE A 269 -17.31 10.32 26.59
C ILE A 269 -17.76 10.97 25.28
N VAL A 270 -18.20 12.24 25.32
CA VAL A 270 -18.60 12.99 24.12
C VAL A 270 -17.45 13.09 23.11
N GLN A 271 -16.25 13.49 23.56
CA GLN A 271 -15.10 13.67 22.67
C GLN A 271 -14.46 12.33 22.25
N LEU A 272 -14.45 11.32 23.13
CA LEU A 272 -14.09 9.94 22.75
C LEU A 272 -15.00 9.41 21.65
N THR A 273 -16.33 9.63 21.78
CA THR A 273 -17.31 9.20 20.78
C THR A 273 -17.05 9.89 19.43
N ALA A 274 -16.79 11.20 19.44
CA ALA A 274 -16.43 11.95 18.23
C ALA A 274 -15.10 11.49 17.60
N PHE A 275 -14.10 11.13 18.42
CA PHE A 275 -12.83 10.59 17.92
C PHE A 275 -12.97 9.18 17.34
N GLN A 276 -13.71 8.29 18.02
CA GLN A 276 -14.07 6.96 17.50
C GLN A 276 -14.86 7.06 16.18
N ALA A 277 -15.78 8.02 16.09
CA ALA A 277 -16.52 8.32 14.87
C ALA A 277 -15.61 8.85 13.76
N LEU A 278 -14.65 9.74 14.07
CA LEU A 278 -13.68 10.24 13.09
C LEU A 278 -12.79 9.11 12.54
N ILE A 279 -12.26 8.24 13.41
CA ILE A 279 -11.45 7.07 12.99
C ILE A 279 -12.26 6.21 12.02
N ALA A 280 -13.49 5.81 12.40
CA ALA A 280 -14.38 5.01 11.57
C ALA A 280 -14.71 5.66 10.22
N ARG A 281 -14.70 6.99 10.16
CA ARG A 281 -14.95 7.73 8.91
C ARG A 281 -13.73 7.86 8.02
N CYS A 282 -12.54 8.02 8.60
CA CYS A 282 -11.29 8.01 7.85
C CYS A 282 -10.94 6.61 7.31
N THR A 283 -11.12 5.55 8.13
CA THR A 283 -10.66 4.20 7.78
C THR A 283 -11.75 3.32 7.14
N GLY A 284 -13.02 3.67 7.31
CA GLY A 284 -14.15 2.79 6.97
C GLY A 284 -14.34 1.61 7.95
N GLU A 285 -13.50 1.48 8.98
CA GLU A 285 -13.58 0.39 9.96
C GLU A 285 -14.83 0.57 10.86
N ARG A 286 -15.65 -0.49 10.93
CA ARG A 286 -16.85 -0.51 11.81
C ARG A 286 -16.55 -0.98 13.24
N ASP A 287 -15.32 -1.39 13.52
CA ASP A 287 -14.84 -1.90 14.82
C ASP A 287 -13.56 -1.14 15.24
N VAL A 288 -13.77 0.03 15.85
CA VAL A 288 -12.69 0.98 16.16
C VAL A 288 -12.14 0.74 17.56
N ARG A 289 -10.82 0.55 17.68
CA ARG A 289 -10.13 0.29 18.94
C ARG A 289 -9.25 1.48 19.34
N VAL A 290 -9.65 2.17 20.41
CA VAL A 290 -8.91 3.29 20.98
C VAL A 290 -8.41 2.91 22.38
N GLY A 291 -7.12 3.08 22.64
CA GLY A 291 -6.60 2.97 24.00
C GLY A 291 -6.90 4.24 24.81
N ALA A 292 -7.18 4.10 26.11
CA ALA A 292 -7.33 5.24 27.01
C ALA A 292 -6.60 4.97 28.35
N PRO A 293 -5.66 5.83 28.78
CA PRO A 293 -4.97 5.67 30.06
C PRO A 293 -5.93 5.90 31.23
N VAL A 294 -5.95 4.99 32.20
CA VAL A 294 -6.56 5.21 33.52
C VAL A 294 -5.52 5.72 34.53
N SER A 295 -5.97 6.19 35.70
CA SER A 295 -5.09 6.71 36.75
C SER A 295 -4.36 5.63 37.57
N GLY A 296 -4.83 4.37 37.47
CA GLY A 296 -4.35 3.22 38.26
C GLY A 296 -4.45 3.38 39.78
N ARG A 297 -5.28 4.32 40.25
CA ARG A 297 -5.43 4.68 41.67
C ARG A 297 -6.88 4.55 42.12
N THR A 298 -7.40 3.33 42.05
CA THR A 298 -8.75 2.94 42.51
C THR A 298 -8.86 2.95 44.04
N ASP A 299 -7.78 2.64 44.77
CA ASP A 299 -7.68 2.82 46.23
C ASP A 299 -7.27 4.26 46.60
N PRO A 300 -8.07 5.00 47.39
CA PRO A 300 -7.72 6.33 47.89
C PRO A 300 -6.39 6.44 48.64
N ALA A 301 -5.89 5.35 49.24
CA ALA A 301 -4.56 5.32 49.87
C ALA A 301 -3.40 5.55 48.87
N LEU A 302 -3.64 5.38 47.57
CA LEU A 302 -2.68 5.62 46.49
C LEU A 302 -2.75 7.04 45.91
N HIS A 303 -3.76 7.86 46.27
CA HIS A 303 -3.91 9.23 45.76
C HIS A 303 -2.72 10.16 46.09
N GLY A 304 -1.97 9.86 47.16
CA GLY A 304 -0.75 10.56 47.56
C GLY A 304 0.56 9.83 47.17
N CYS A 305 0.49 8.77 46.37
CA CYS A 305 1.66 7.99 45.94
C CYS A 305 2.18 8.48 44.58
N VAL A 306 3.46 8.85 44.55
CA VAL A 306 4.25 9.12 43.34
C VAL A 306 4.80 7.80 42.81
N GLY A 307 4.60 7.55 41.52
CA GLY A 307 5.03 6.33 40.84
C GLY A 307 4.36 6.21 39.47
N TYR A 308 4.59 5.10 38.77
CA TYR A 308 3.92 4.80 37.51
C TYR A 308 2.69 3.91 37.74
N PHE A 309 1.50 4.47 37.70
CA PHE A 309 0.24 3.74 37.84
C PHE A 309 -0.59 3.71 36.55
N THR A 310 -0.30 4.60 35.60
CA THR A 310 -1.02 4.66 34.32
C THR A 310 -0.86 3.38 33.51
N ASP A 311 -2.00 2.75 33.19
CA ASP A 311 -2.12 1.60 32.30
C ASP A 311 -3.33 1.87 31.35
N PRO A 312 -3.29 1.46 30.07
CA PRO A 312 -4.36 1.78 29.13
C PRO A 312 -5.45 0.69 29.06
N VAL A 313 -6.71 1.09 29.24
CA VAL A 313 -7.86 0.25 28.89
C VAL A 313 -8.18 0.36 27.40
N VAL A 314 -8.76 -0.69 26.80
CA VAL A 314 -9.09 -0.73 25.36
C VAL A 314 -10.58 -0.46 25.14
N LEU A 315 -10.89 0.67 24.52
CA LEU A 315 -12.25 1.15 24.27
C LEU A 315 -12.65 0.84 22.82
N ARG A 316 -13.27 -0.33 22.64
CA ARG A 316 -13.73 -0.89 21.37
C ARG A 316 -15.14 -0.41 21.01
N ALA A 317 -15.27 0.42 19.99
CA ALA A 317 -16.54 0.95 19.50
C ALA A 317 -17.08 0.16 18.30
N ASP A 318 -18.32 -0.28 18.43
CA ASP A 318 -19.09 -0.92 17.36
C ASP A 318 -19.96 0.12 16.64
N LEU A 319 -19.66 0.36 15.36
CA LEU A 319 -20.45 1.18 14.43
C LEU A 319 -21.32 0.31 13.48
N GLY A 320 -21.50 -0.96 13.80
CA GLY A 320 -22.44 -1.86 13.15
C GLY A 320 -23.88 -1.33 13.22
N GLY A 321 -24.57 -1.43 12.09
CA GLY A 321 -25.94 -0.94 11.90
C GLY A 321 -26.06 0.57 11.66
N GLU A 322 -24.95 1.27 11.35
CA GLU A 322 -24.93 2.71 11.02
C GLU A 322 -25.65 3.58 12.07
N PRO A 323 -25.17 3.53 13.34
CA PRO A 323 -25.83 4.18 14.47
C PRO A 323 -25.88 5.70 14.34
N SER A 324 -26.89 6.32 14.95
CA SER A 324 -26.85 7.77 15.19
C SER A 324 -25.73 8.13 16.16
N PHE A 325 -25.30 9.39 16.18
CA PHE A 325 -24.32 9.82 17.18
C PHE A 325 -24.83 9.64 18.61
N ALA A 326 -26.13 9.84 18.86
CA ALA A 326 -26.78 9.52 20.13
C ALA A 326 -26.73 8.03 20.48
N ASP A 327 -26.86 7.14 19.50
CA ASP A 327 -26.72 5.68 19.72
C ASP A 327 -25.29 5.30 20.03
N LEU A 328 -24.32 5.82 19.26
CA LEU A 328 -22.90 5.55 19.48
C LEU A 328 -22.44 6.09 20.84
N LEU A 329 -22.85 7.31 21.22
CA LEU A 329 -22.59 7.89 22.54
C LEU A 329 -23.09 6.98 23.68
N ARG A 330 -24.27 6.35 23.52
CA ARG A 330 -24.81 5.39 24.50
C ARG A 330 -23.99 4.09 24.54
N ARG A 331 -23.58 3.55 23.38
CA ARG A 331 -22.67 2.38 23.29
C ARG A 331 -21.31 2.67 23.94
N THR A 332 -20.73 3.84 23.67
CA THR A 332 -19.44 4.28 24.22
C THR A 332 -19.52 4.57 25.70
N ARG A 333 -20.61 5.16 26.23
CA ARG A 333 -20.82 5.29 27.69
C ARG A 333 -20.80 3.93 28.38
N THR A 334 -21.56 2.95 27.87
CA THR A 334 -21.56 1.59 28.43
C THR A 334 -20.16 0.96 28.40
N THR A 335 -19.48 1.03 27.25
CA THR A 335 -18.11 0.50 27.09
C THR A 335 -17.11 1.17 28.05
N VAL A 336 -17.23 2.48 28.29
CA VAL A 336 -16.40 3.20 29.25
C VAL A 336 -16.70 2.79 30.70
N THR A 337 -17.96 2.64 31.07
CA THR A 337 -18.33 2.17 32.42
C THR A 337 -17.82 0.76 32.68
N GLU A 338 -18.07 -0.19 31.77
CA GLU A 338 -17.57 -1.57 31.87
C GLU A 338 -16.03 -1.63 31.91
N ALA A 339 -15.35 -0.86 31.05
CA ALA A 339 -13.88 -0.77 31.07
C ALA A 339 -13.32 -0.21 32.40
N LEU A 340 -14.04 0.72 33.05
CA LEU A 340 -13.65 1.28 34.34
C LEU A 340 -13.95 0.32 35.51
N GLU A 341 -14.97 -0.54 35.42
CA GLU A 341 -15.25 -1.58 36.40
C GLU A 341 -14.23 -2.74 36.38
N HIS A 342 -13.47 -2.88 35.28
CA HIS A 342 -12.44 -3.90 35.08
C HIS A 342 -11.02 -3.31 34.88
N GLN A 343 -10.80 -2.04 35.25
CA GLN A 343 -9.56 -1.29 34.94
C GLN A 343 -8.30 -1.74 35.69
N ASP A 344 -8.45 -2.46 36.81
CA ASP A 344 -7.30 -2.92 37.62
C ASP A 344 -6.58 -4.12 36.97
N TYR A 345 -7.14 -4.71 35.89
CA TYR A 345 -6.52 -5.81 35.14
C TYR A 345 -5.43 -5.32 34.16
N PRO A 346 -4.14 -5.73 34.31
CA PRO A 346 -3.06 -5.05 33.60
C PRO A 346 -2.99 -5.32 32.09
N PHE A 347 -2.73 -4.27 31.33
CA PHE A 347 -2.64 -4.32 29.86
C PHE A 347 -1.46 -5.17 29.36
N GLU A 348 -0.28 -5.12 30.02
CA GLU A 348 0.87 -6.00 29.70
C GLU A 348 0.48 -7.48 29.69
N ARG A 349 -0.30 -7.86 30.71
CA ARG A 349 -0.74 -9.24 30.93
C ARG A 349 -1.78 -9.63 29.89
N LEU A 350 -2.80 -8.79 29.70
CA LEU A 350 -3.85 -8.99 28.70
C LEU A 350 -3.28 -9.12 27.28
N VAL A 351 -2.29 -8.30 26.91
CA VAL A 351 -1.58 -8.36 25.62
C VAL A 351 -0.77 -9.64 25.44
N ARG A 352 -0.30 -10.26 26.53
CA ARG A 352 0.40 -11.56 26.49
C ARG A 352 -0.57 -12.74 26.41
N GLU A 353 -1.72 -12.65 27.06
CA GLU A 353 -2.74 -13.69 27.07
C GLU A 353 -3.55 -13.72 25.75
N LEU A 354 -3.85 -12.56 25.15
CA LEU A 354 -4.47 -12.45 23.82
C LEU A 354 -3.52 -12.81 22.66
N ALA A 355 -2.21 -12.78 22.88
CA ALA A 355 -1.15 -13.06 21.89
C ALA A 355 -1.38 -12.49 20.45
N PRO A 356 -1.74 -11.20 20.29
CA PRO A 356 -2.09 -10.63 18.98
C PRO A 356 -0.90 -10.59 18.01
N ARG A 357 -1.21 -10.57 16.71
CA ARG A 357 -0.21 -10.52 15.63
C ARG A 357 0.75 -9.35 15.85
N ARG A 358 2.05 -9.64 15.93
CA ARG A 358 3.09 -8.62 16.08
C ARG A 358 3.49 -8.06 14.71
N VAL A 359 3.53 -6.75 14.62
CA VAL A 359 4.14 -5.98 13.52
C VAL A 359 5.20 -5.09 14.17
N PRO A 360 6.46 -5.07 13.69
CA PRO A 360 7.50 -4.20 14.24
C PRO A 360 7.07 -2.72 14.27
N GLY A 361 7.49 -1.96 15.29
CA GLY A 361 7.15 -0.54 15.46
C GLY A 361 5.69 -0.24 15.86
N VAL A 362 4.74 -1.15 15.62
CA VAL A 362 3.29 -0.93 15.85
C VAL A 362 2.86 -1.48 17.21
N ASN A 363 2.04 -0.70 17.94
CA ASN A 363 1.49 -1.12 19.23
C ASN A 363 0.40 -2.21 19.05
N PRO A 364 0.41 -3.29 19.85
CA PRO A 364 -0.59 -4.34 19.78
C PRO A 364 -1.99 -3.85 20.23
N VAL A 365 -3.03 -4.51 19.70
CA VAL A 365 -4.47 -4.30 20.02
C VAL A 365 -5.06 -2.96 19.56
N PHE A 366 -4.37 -1.82 19.74
CA PHE A 366 -4.80 -0.50 19.28
C PHE A 366 -3.62 0.36 18.77
N GLN A 367 -3.86 1.22 17.79
CA GLN A 367 -2.86 2.14 17.23
C GLN A 367 -3.12 3.60 17.59
N SER A 368 -4.33 3.92 18.07
CA SER A 368 -4.74 5.28 18.45
C SER A 368 -5.05 5.38 19.95
N LEU A 369 -4.58 6.46 20.58
CA LEU A 369 -4.80 6.76 21.99
C LEU A 369 -5.68 7.99 22.16
N PHE A 370 -6.61 7.96 23.12
CA PHE A 370 -7.36 9.13 23.57
C PHE A 370 -7.03 9.44 25.02
N VAL A 371 -6.37 10.58 25.24
CA VAL A 371 -5.92 11.04 26.55
C VAL A 371 -6.75 12.26 26.94
N TYR A 372 -7.39 12.19 28.10
CA TYR A 372 -8.22 13.28 28.62
C TYR A 372 -7.78 13.64 30.03
N GLN A 373 -7.36 14.89 30.24
CA GLN A 373 -6.75 15.35 31.47
C GLN A 373 -7.53 16.52 32.06
N LYS A 374 -7.68 16.51 33.38
CA LYS A 374 -8.31 17.57 34.16
C LYS A 374 -7.51 17.77 35.44
N PRO A 375 -6.52 18.68 35.45
CA PRO A 375 -5.78 19.04 36.66
C PRO A 375 -6.73 19.46 37.80
N GLN A 376 -6.44 19.02 39.03
CA GLN A 376 -7.24 19.28 40.23
C GLN A 376 -6.42 19.86 41.39
N ARG A 377 -5.18 19.40 41.59
CA ARG A 377 -4.27 19.90 42.65
C ARG A 377 -3.58 21.19 42.23
N PHE A 378 -3.19 21.30 40.95
CA PHE A 378 -2.59 22.50 40.36
C PHE A 378 -3.34 22.85 39.07
N PRO A 379 -4.55 23.45 39.15
CA PRO A 379 -5.38 23.74 37.97
C PRO A 379 -4.69 24.55 36.87
N GLY A 380 -3.76 25.44 37.24
CA GLY A 380 -2.98 26.23 36.29
C GLY A 380 -1.99 25.43 35.42
N LEU A 381 -1.77 24.14 35.71
CA LEU A 381 -0.94 23.24 34.88
C LEU A 381 -1.45 23.17 33.43
N ALA A 382 -2.78 23.17 33.23
CA ALA A 382 -3.39 23.13 31.90
C ALA A 382 -2.96 24.35 31.05
N ALA A 383 -3.02 25.56 31.63
CA ALA A 383 -2.62 26.79 30.97
C ALA A 383 -1.12 26.87 30.70
N LEU A 384 -0.27 26.39 31.64
CA LEU A 384 1.19 26.44 31.47
C LEU A 384 1.72 25.45 30.42
N HIS A 385 1.07 24.30 30.24
CA HIS A 385 1.59 23.18 29.47
C HIS A 385 0.97 23.06 28.05
N TRP A 386 -0.31 23.41 27.86
CA TRP A 386 -0.98 23.48 26.54
C TRP A 386 -1.37 24.90 26.08
N GLY A 387 -1.08 25.93 26.89
CA GLY A 387 -1.28 27.34 26.52
C GLY A 387 -0.11 27.94 25.72
N GLY A 388 -0.10 29.27 25.59
CA GLY A 388 0.86 29.96 24.72
C GLY A 388 0.70 29.60 23.24
N GLN A 389 -0.53 29.36 22.79
CA GLN A 389 -0.86 29.17 21.37
C GLN A 389 -0.98 30.55 20.68
N ASP A 390 -1.87 31.39 21.21
CA ASP A 390 -2.01 32.81 20.87
C ASP A 390 -1.39 33.73 21.94
N ALA A 391 -1.10 34.99 21.60
CA ALA A 391 -0.71 36.02 22.59
C ALA A 391 -1.80 36.29 23.66
N ALA A 392 -3.04 35.89 23.40
CA ALA A 392 -4.14 35.93 24.38
C ALA A 392 -4.03 34.85 25.48
N ASP A 393 -3.15 33.87 25.31
CA ASP A 393 -2.92 32.75 26.25
C ASP A 393 -1.72 32.96 27.20
N GLU A 394 -1.04 34.12 27.17
CA GLU A 394 0.05 34.46 28.11
C GLU A 394 -0.46 34.82 29.53
N THR A 395 -1.46 34.10 30.04
CA THR A 395 -1.98 34.32 31.40
C THR A 395 -1.02 33.77 32.44
N ALA A 396 -0.42 34.65 33.23
CA ALA A 396 0.47 34.28 34.32
C ALA A 396 -0.25 33.49 35.43
N VAL A 397 0.30 32.34 35.80
CA VAL A 397 -0.19 31.44 36.85
C VAL A 397 0.66 31.63 38.12
N PRO A 398 0.07 32.01 39.27
CA PRO A 398 0.81 32.04 40.54
C PRO A 398 1.25 30.65 40.98
N TRP A 399 2.51 30.50 41.37
CA TRP A 399 3.07 29.28 41.98
C TRP A 399 4.09 29.68 43.04
N ALA A 400 3.90 29.22 44.28
CA ALA A 400 4.66 29.67 45.44
C ALA A 400 4.72 31.21 45.57
N ASP A 401 5.90 31.81 45.47
CA ASP A 401 6.11 33.27 45.45
C ASP A 401 6.56 33.81 44.07
N LEU A 402 6.23 33.08 43.00
CA LEU A 402 6.59 33.37 41.61
C LEU A 402 5.33 33.45 40.71
N LEU A 403 5.49 34.10 39.55
CA LEU A 403 4.52 34.08 38.47
C LEU A 403 5.09 33.24 37.31
N LEU A 404 4.41 32.14 37.00
CA LEU A 404 4.75 31.23 35.92
C LEU A 404 3.99 31.58 34.65
N HIS A 405 4.63 31.42 33.50
CA HIS A 405 4.08 31.67 32.18
C HIS A 405 4.24 30.42 31.30
N PRO A 406 3.37 30.19 30.30
CA PRO A 406 3.49 29.05 29.40
C PRO A 406 4.84 29.03 28.68
N TYR A 407 5.34 27.83 28.38
CA TYR A 407 6.57 27.65 27.60
C TYR A 407 6.45 26.40 26.72
N ARG A 408 6.42 26.58 25.39
CA ARG A 408 6.02 25.53 24.45
C ARG A 408 7.14 24.51 24.20
N LEU A 409 7.13 23.43 24.97
CA LEU A 409 8.02 22.27 24.80
C LEU A 409 7.23 21.05 24.28
N PRO A 410 7.31 20.72 22.98
CA PRO A 410 6.82 19.45 22.42
C PRO A 410 7.47 18.27 23.13
N GLN A 411 6.64 17.33 23.58
CA GLN A 411 7.05 16.24 24.47
C GLN A 411 6.12 15.02 24.38
N GLN A 412 6.65 13.86 24.77
CA GLN A 412 5.97 12.57 24.69
C GLN A 412 5.45 12.25 23.28
N GLU A 413 6.27 12.56 22.27
CA GLU A 413 5.99 12.37 20.85
C GLU A 413 6.39 10.95 20.41
N GLY A 414 5.82 10.45 19.31
CA GLY A 414 6.24 9.18 18.66
C GLY A 414 5.84 7.88 19.37
N GLN A 415 5.30 7.95 20.60
CA GLN A 415 4.86 6.80 21.40
C GLN A 415 3.95 5.83 20.62
N LEU A 416 3.03 6.37 19.82
CA LEU A 416 2.03 5.66 19.02
C LEU A 416 1.87 6.34 17.66
N ASP A 417 1.13 5.69 16.76
CA ASP A 417 0.89 6.22 15.41
C ASP A 417 0.08 7.52 15.45
N LEU A 418 -0.95 7.58 16.32
CA LEU A 418 -1.76 8.77 16.57
C LEU A 418 -2.23 8.84 18.04
N MET A 419 -2.10 9.99 18.69
CA MET A 419 -2.59 10.24 20.05
C MET A 419 -3.31 11.58 20.11
N LEU A 420 -4.61 11.55 20.39
CA LEU A 420 -5.40 12.75 20.67
C LEU A 420 -5.37 13.03 22.18
N GLU A 421 -4.71 14.13 22.56
CA GLU A 421 -4.63 14.63 23.93
C GLU A 421 -5.54 15.86 24.10
N VAL A 422 -6.42 15.82 25.10
CA VAL A 422 -7.38 16.89 25.43
C VAL A 422 -7.25 17.27 26.90
N VAL A 423 -7.19 18.56 27.19
CA VAL A 423 -7.16 19.12 28.55
C VAL A 423 -8.44 19.94 28.83
N GLU A 424 -9.00 19.80 30.03
CA GLU A 424 -10.09 20.65 30.53
C GLU A 424 -9.51 21.86 31.30
N ASP A 425 -9.68 23.06 30.75
CA ASP A 425 -9.27 24.35 31.35
C ASP A 425 -10.54 25.12 31.80
N GLY A 426 -11.14 24.66 32.91
CA GLY A 426 -12.34 25.26 33.51
C GLY A 426 -13.62 25.04 32.68
N GLN A 427 -13.83 25.85 31.64
CA GLN A 427 -14.87 25.66 30.61
C GLN A 427 -14.31 25.78 29.18
N ARG A 428 -12.99 25.71 29.03
CA ARG A 428 -12.28 25.61 27.74
C ARG A 428 -11.79 24.19 27.50
N LEU A 429 -11.64 23.83 26.23
CA LEU A 429 -11.08 22.57 25.78
C LEU A 429 -9.92 22.86 24.80
N ARG A 430 -8.73 22.38 25.14
CA ARG A 430 -7.49 22.54 24.37
C ARG A 430 -6.83 21.18 24.22
N GLY A 431 -5.89 21.04 23.29
CA GLY A 431 -5.24 19.76 23.10
C GLY A 431 -4.07 19.75 22.14
N ALA A 432 -3.60 18.55 21.84
CA ALA A 432 -2.66 18.27 20.78
C ALA A 432 -3.00 16.92 20.13
N LEU A 433 -2.82 16.83 18.80
CA LEU A 433 -2.80 15.58 18.06
C LEU A 433 -1.33 15.22 17.80
N LYS A 434 -0.82 14.24 18.54
CA LYS A 434 0.56 13.73 18.42
C LYS A 434 0.61 12.58 17.44
N TYR A 435 1.64 12.53 16.60
CA TYR A 435 1.71 11.63 15.45
C TYR A 435 3.15 11.23 15.13
N ARG A 436 3.31 10.24 14.24
CA ARG A 436 4.58 9.88 13.60
C ARG A 436 4.68 10.54 12.21
N PRO A 437 5.65 11.44 11.94
CA PRO A 437 5.79 12.10 10.63
C PRO A 437 6.05 11.17 9.43
N ALA A 438 6.57 9.96 9.71
CA ALA A 438 6.70 8.88 8.73
C ALA A 438 5.35 8.32 8.28
N LEU A 439 4.33 8.39 9.15
CA LEU A 439 2.97 7.91 8.87
C LEU A 439 2.07 9.08 8.43
N PHE A 440 2.01 10.18 9.17
CA PHE A 440 1.10 11.30 8.86
C PHE A 440 1.88 12.56 8.51
N SER A 441 1.44 13.32 7.50
CA SER A 441 1.98 14.66 7.24
C SER A 441 1.34 15.71 8.14
N GLN A 442 2.06 16.82 8.38
CA GLN A 442 1.54 17.95 9.16
C GLN A 442 0.22 18.51 8.58
N ALA A 443 0.06 18.50 7.25
CA ALA A 443 -1.18 18.93 6.61
C ALA A 443 -2.34 17.97 6.91
N ALA A 444 -2.10 16.66 6.78
CA ALA A 444 -3.10 15.64 7.09
C ALA A 444 -3.53 15.66 8.57
N VAL A 445 -2.61 15.94 9.50
CA VAL A 445 -2.90 16.04 10.94
C VAL A 445 -3.74 17.29 11.27
N ARG A 446 -3.54 18.40 10.55
CA ARG A 446 -4.39 19.60 10.69
C ARG A 446 -5.80 19.33 10.18
N GLU A 447 -5.96 18.71 9.01
CA GLU A 447 -7.29 18.29 8.54
C GLU A 447 -7.96 17.32 9.53
N LEU A 448 -7.23 16.42 10.18
CA LEU A 448 -7.80 15.57 11.24
C LEU A 448 -8.29 16.37 12.47
N ILE A 449 -7.63 17.47 12.83
CA ILE A 449 -8.08 18.40 13.89
C ILE A 449 -9.33 19.16 13.45
N ASP A 450 -9.33 19.72 12.24
CA ASP A 450 -10.44 20.52 11.73
C ASP A 450 -11.68 19.65 11.47
N SER A 451 -11.50 18.47 10.87
CA SER A 451 -12.55 17.44 10.74
C SER A 451 -13.02 16.92 12.11
N PHE A 452 -12.18 16.82 13.15
CA PHE A 452 -12.62 16.48 14.50
C PHE A 452 -13.55 17.57 15.07
N GLY A 453 -13.14 18.84 15.01
CA GLY A 453 -13.93 19.98 15.50
C GLY A 453 -15.27 20.12 14.76
N ALA A 454 -15.25 20.03 13.43
CA ALA A 454 -16.44 20.15 12.60
C ALA A 454 -17.39 18.94 12.72
N LEU A 455 -16.88 17.71 12.85
CA LEU A 455 -17.69 16.53 13.16
C LEU A 455 -18.33 16.65 14.55
N LEU A 456 -17.56 17.10 15.55
CA LEU A 456 -18.05 17.33 16.90
C LEU A 456 -19.16 18.39 16.90
N GLY A 457 -19.00 19.51 16.19
CA GLY A 457 -20.06 20.52 16.05
C GLY A 457 -21.34 19.95 15.45
N ALA A 458 -21.25 19.30 14.28
CA ALA A 458 -22.39 18.69 13.62
C ALA A 458 -23.09 17.62 14.49
N ALA A 459 -22.31 16.80 15.21
CA ALA A 459 -22.81 15.74 16.09
C ALA A 459 -23.55 16.25 17.33
N LEU A 460 -23.20 17.45 17.82
CA LEU A 460 -23.84 18.07 18.98
C LEU A 460 -25.16 18.78 18.60
N ASP A 461 -25.21 19.34 17.40
CA ASP A 461 -26.38 20.04 16.84
C ASP A 461 -27.40 19.06 16.20
N HIS A 462 -26.95 17.92 15.67
CA HIS A 462 -27.77 16.87 15.02
C HIS A 462 -27.50 15.43 15.51
N PRO A 463 -27.59 15.16 16.83
CA PRO A 463 -27.23 13.86 17.41
C PRO A 463 -28.09 12.68 16.94
N GLU A 464 -29.27 12.95 16.39
CA GLU A 464 -30.20 11.97 15.82
C GLU A 464 -29.77 11.40 14.45
N ARG A 465 -28.84 12.04 13.75
CA ARG A 465 -28.36 11.59 12.44
C ARG A 465 -27.34 10.47 12.56
N SER A 466 -27.28 9.61 11.54
CA SER A 466 -26.22 8.60 11.39
C SER A 466 -24.84 9.27 11.44
N VAL A 467 -23.87 8.59 12.03
CA VAL A 467 -22.45 9.00 11.98
C VAL A 467 -21.97 9.20 10.53
N ALA A 468 -22.56 8.50 9.55
CA ALA A 468 -22.29 8.70 8.14
C ALA A 468 -22.72 10.08 7.61
N ASP A 469 -23.94 10.51 7.97
CA ASP A 469 -24.64 11.70 7.47
C ASP A 469 -24.17 13.01 8.12
N LEU A 470 -23.35 12.92 9.18
CA LEU A 470 -22.80 14.07 9.89
C LEU A 470 -21.63 14.69 9.11
N ALA A 471 -21.95 15.42 8.04
CA ALA A 471 -20.97 16.18 7.28
C ALA A 471 -20.26 17.24 8.17
N PRO A 472 -18.92 17.22 8.29
CA PRO A 472 -18.18 18.40 8.72
C PRO A 472 -18.26 19.47 7.63
N ALA A 473 -18.28 20.74 8.01
CA ALA A 473 -18.59 21.86 7.11
C ALA A 473 -17.50 22.23 6.08
N THR A 474 -16.48 21.39 5.89
CA THR A 474 -15.36 21.62 4.96
C THR A 474 -15.69 21.29 3.49
N ALA A 475 -16.76 20.56 3.22
CA ALA A 475 -17.28 20.31 1.87
C ALA A 475 -18.02 21.53 1.29
N ALA A 476 -17.31 22.63 1.07
CA ALA A 476 -17.81 23.77 0.33
C ALA A 476 -18.01 23.43 -1.15
N PRO A 477 -18.99 24.04 -1.85
CA PRO A 477 -19.04 24.02 -3.31
C PRO A 477 -17.74 24.58 -3.90
N GLY A 478 -17.12 23.84 -4.83
CA GLY A 478 -15.75 24.14 -5.28
C GLY A 478 -14.65 23.50 -4.42
N ALA A 479 -14.93 22.37 -3.77
CA ALA A 479 -13.91 21.51 -3.14
C ALA A 479 -12.78 21.16 -4.13
N PRO A 480 -11.51 21.05 -3.67
CA PRO A 480 -10.37 20.95 -4.56
C PRO A 480 -10.42 19.70 -5.44
N ARG A 481 -10.46 19.93 -6.76
CA ARG A 481 -10.07 18.95 -7.77
C ARG A 481 -8.59 18.61 -7.58
N ALA A 482 -8.16 17.42 -8.01
CA ALA A 482 -6.74 17.07 -8.02
C ALA A 482 -5.99 17.91 -9.08
N ALA A 483 -5.59 19.13 -8.69
CA ALA A 483 -5.25 20.28 -9.54
C ALA A 483 -6.45 20.92 -10.27
N ASP A 484 -6.36 22.23 -10.52
CA ASP A 484 -7.28 22.96 -11.39
C ASP A 484 -7.07 22.51 -12.84
N ALA A 485 -7.96 21.63 -13.32
CA ALA A 485 -7.97 21.20 -14.71
C ALA A 485 -8.23 22.38 -15.66
N ALA A 486 -7.64 22.32 -16.86
CA ALA A 486 -8.00 23.22 -17.96
C ALA A 486 -9.49 23.07 -18.34
N PRO A 487 -10.11 24.06 -18.99
CA PRO A 487 -11.49 23.94 -19.46
C PRO A 487 -11.68 22.71 -20.35
N GLU A 488 -12.80 22.01 -20.19
CA GLU A 488 -13.06 20.81 -21.00
C GLU A 488 -13.10 21.15 -22.52
N PRO A 489 -12.59 20.27 -23.40
CA PRO A 489 -12.71 20.44 -24.84
C PRO A 489 -14.17 20.56 -25.32
N GLU A 490 -14.48 21.60 -26.09
CA GLU A 490 -15.79 21.76 -26.72
C GLU A 490 -15.94 20.86 -27.96
N ILE A 491 -16.50 19.66 -27.79
CA ILE A 491 -16.82 18.78 -28.91
C ILE A 491 -18.18 19.15 -29.52
N ALA A 492 -18.17 19.67 -30.75
CA ALA A 492 -19.38 20.02 -31.49
C ALA A 492 -20.29 18.80 -31.71
N ALA A 493 -21.60 18.95 -31.48
CA ALA A 493 -22.54 17.84 -31.41
C ALA A 493 -22.66 17.00 -32.71
N ASP A 494 -22.35 17.57 -33.88
CA ASP A 494 -22.34 16.88 -35.16
C ASP A 494 -20.97 16.33 -35.58
N ASP A 495 -19.90 16.58 -34.80
CA ASP A 495 -18.55 16.08 -35.05
C ASP A 495 -18.38 14.62 -34.64
N SER A 496 -17.47 13.90 -35.30
CA SER A 496 -17.15 12.52 -34.96
C SER A 496 -15.78 12.09 -35.50
N VAL A 497 -15.23 11.05 -34.87
CA VAL A 497 -13.97 10.39 -35.29
C VAL A 497 -13.98 10.05 -36.79
N LEU A 498 -15.13 9.66 -37.34
CA LEU A 498 -15.25 9.40 -38.78
C LEU A 498 -15.06 10.68 -39.62
N ARG A 499 -15.76 11.78 -39.30
CA ARG A 499 -15.61 13.04 -40.07
C ARG A 499 -14.18 13.57 -40.03
N ARG A 500 -13.52 13.43 -38.88
CA ARG A 500 -12.09 13.79 -38.74
C ARG A 500 -11.18 12.87 -39.54
N PHE A 501 -11.45 11.56 -39.60
CA PHE A 501 -10.73 10.63 -40.46
C PHE A 501 -10.89 10.98 -41.94
N GLU A 502 -12.12 11.26 -42.39
CA GLU A 502 -12.41 11.63 -43.78
C GLU A 502 -11.74 12.97 -44.16
N ALA A 503 -11.69 13.94 -43.23
CA ALA A 503 -10.93 15.18 -43.40
C ALA A 503 -9.40 14.93 -43.48
N SER A 504 -8.86 14.06 -42.62
CA SER A 504 -7.45 13.61 -42.67
C SER A 504 -7.13 12.95 -44.02
N ALA A 505 -7.97 12.02 -44.47
CA ALA A 505 -7.80 11.30 -45.73
C ALA A 505 -7.89 12.22 -46.96
N ALA A 506 -8.80 13.20 -46.95
CA ALA A 506 -8.90 14.21 -48.01
C ALA A 506 -7.69 15.17 -48.04
N LYS A 507 -7.08 15.45 -46.88
CA LYS A 507 -5.89 16.31 -46.72
C LYS A 507 -4.57 15.58 -47.04
N HIS A 508 -4.51 14.28 -46.79
CA HIS A 508 -3.30 13.46 -46.90
C HIS A 508 -3.44 12.22 -47.83
N PRO A 509 -4.15 12.28 -48.97
CA PRO A 509 -4.64 11.09 -49.69
C PRO A 509 -3.55 10.15 -50.21
N GLY A 510 -2.35 10.66 -50.49
CA GLY A 510 -1.19 9.90 -50.98
C GLY A 510 -0.16 9.53 -49.91
N ARG A 511 -0.42 9.79 -48.61
CA ARG A 511 0.43 9.29 -47.52
C ARG A 511 0.06 7.84 -47.17
N PRO A 512 1.02 7.00 -46.74
CA PRO A 512 0.72 5.73 -46.08
C PRO A 512 -0.15 5.97 -44.83
N ALA A 513 -1.28 5.29 -44.73
CA ALA A 513 -2.14 5.31 -43.55
C ALA A 513 -1.84 4.12 -42.62
N VAL A 514 -1.68 2.93 -43.21
CA VAL A 514 -1.43 1.68 -42.46
C VAL A 514 -0.42 0.78 -43.17
N ARG A 515 0.44 0.13 -42.38
CA ARG A 515 1.41 -0.90 -42.81
C ARG A 515 1.28 -2.17 -41.98
N CYS A 516 1.47 -3.33 -42.60
CA CYS A 516 1.62 -4.61 -41.92
C CYS A 516 2.44 -5.56 -42.81
N GLY A 517 3.73 -5.76 -42.48
CA GLY A 517 4.66 -6.47 -43.36
C GLY A 517 4.73 -5.83 -44.75
N ASP A 518 4.70 -6.65 -45.80
CA ASP A 518 4.74 -6.17 -47.20
C ASP A 518 3.46 -5.47 -47.69
N ARG A 519 2.42 -5.31 -46.85
CA ARG A 519 1.17 -4.62 -47.21
C ARG A 519 1.14 -3.20 -46.65
N GLU A 520 0.97 -2.23 -47.53
CA GLU A 520 0.68 -0.82 -47.24
C GLU A 520 -0.68 -0.44 -47.85
N LEU A 521 -1.42 0.47 -47.21
CA LEU A 521 -2.48 1.25 -47.85
C LEU A 521 -2.23 2.74 -47.63
N THR A 522 -2.45 3.55 -48.67
CA THR A 522 -2.56 5.00 -48.51
C THR A 522 -3.91 5.38 -47.88
N TYR A 523 -3.99 6.61 -47.34
CA TYR A 523 -5.24 7.16 -46.80
C TYR A 523 -6.41 7.04 -47.79
N ARG A 524 -6.19 7.35 -49.06
CA ARG A 524 -7.21 7.24 -50.11
C ARG A 524 -7.67 5.81 -50.37
N GLU A 525 -6.77 4.84 -50.28
CA GLU A 525 -7.12 3.43 -50.53
C GLU A 525 -7.86 2.83 -49.34
N LEU A 526 -7.45 3.15 -48.11
CA LEU A 526 -8.15 2.78 -46.88
C LEU A 526 -9.57 3.37 -46.84
N ASP A 527 -9.72 4.65 -47.18
CA ASP A 527 -11.01 5.35 -47.25
C ASP A 527 -11.96 4.71 -48.28
N LEU A 528 -11.48 4.48 -49.51
CA LEU A 528 -12.26 3.84 -50.58
C LEU A 528 -12.61 2.37 -50.28
N LEU A 529 -11.74 1.61 -49.63
CA LEU A 529 -12.04 0.25 -49.18
C LEU A 529 -13.10 0.27 -48.07
N GLY A 530 -13.00 1.22 -47.13
CA GLY A 530 -14.01 1.48 -46.12
C GLY A 530 -15.39 1.78 -46.73
N GLU A 531 -15.47 2.64 -47.75
CA GLU A 531 -16.75 2.93 -48.44
C GLU A 531 -17.37 1.68 -49.08
N ARG A 532 -16.55 0.82 -49.71
CA ARG A 532 -17.02 -0.45 -50.31
C ARG A 532 -17.53 -1.42 -49.24
N TRP A 533 -16.84 -1.55 -48.10
CA TRP A 533 -17.30 -2.38 -46.99
C TRP A 533 -18.56 -1.81 -46.30
N ALA A 534 -18.66 -0.49 -46.19
CA ALA A 534 -19.86 0.20 -45.71
C ALA A 534 -21.08 0.03 -46.66
N ALA A 535 -20.86 -0.21 -47.95
CA ALA A 535 -21.91 -0.66 -48.87
C ALA A 535 -22.27 -2.14 -48.62
N ALA A 536 -21.27 -3.02 -48.49
CA ALA A 536 -21.44 -4.46 -48.29
C ALA A 536 -22.14 -4.84 -46.97
N LEU A 537 -21.88 -4.10 -45.88
CA LEU A 537 -22.56 -4.20 -44.59
C LEU A 537 -24.02 -3.75 -44.69
N HIS A 538 -24.27 -2.57 -45.27
CA HIS A 538 -25.61 -2.00 -45.38
C HIS A 538 -26.54 -2.83 -46.27
N ALA A 539 -25.99 -3.43 -47.33
CA ALA A 539 -26.69 -4.39 -48.19
C ALA A 539 -27.09 -5.69 -47.45
N ARG A 540 -26.37 -6.06 -46.38
CA ARG A 540 -26.69 -7.19 -45.50
C ARG A 540 -27.56 -6.81 -44.30
N GLY A 541 -27.95 -5.55 -44.18
CA GLY A 541 -28.95 -5.09 -43.22
C GLY A 541 -28.47 -4.09 -42.17
N VAL A 542 -27.16 -3.82 -42.08
CA VAL A 542 -26.60 -2.92 -41.05
C VAL A 542 -27.10 -1.48 -41.19
N ARG A 543 -27.45 -0.84 -40.07
CA ARG A 543 -28.00 0.52 -39.95
C ARG A 543 -27.20 1.38 -38.97
N GLY A 544 -27.54 2.66 -38.91
CA GLY A 544 -27.00 3.59 -37.92
C GLY A 544 -27.36 3.14 -36.50
N GLY A 545 -26.36 3.08 -35.62
CA GLY A 545 -26.52 2.62 -34.22
C GLY A 545 -26.48 1.10 -34.01
N ASP A 546 -26.35 0.28 -35.06
CA ASP A 546 -26.06 -1.15 -34.91
C ASP A 546 -24.65 -1.37 -34.34
N ARG A 547 -24.40 -2.57 -33.78
CA ARG A 547 -23.05 -3.07 -33.49
C ARG A 547 -22.63 -4.12 -34.53
N VAL A 548 -21.37 -4.05 -34.97
CA VAL A 548 -20.72 -5.05 -35.83
C VAL A 548 -19.52 -5.64 -35.10
N ALA A 549 -19.50 -6.96 -34.95
CA ALA A 549 -18.39 -7.66 -34.31
C ALA A 549 -17.21 -7.85 -35.27
N LEU A 550 -15.99 -7.59 -34.81
CA LEU A 550 -14.77 -7.73 -35.59
C LEU A 550 -13.90 -8.84 -34.97
N LEU A 551 -13.80 -10.00 -35.63
CA LEU A 551 -12.90 -11.10 -35.23
C LEU A 551 -11.79 -11.23 -36.28
N ILE A 552 -10.71 -10.47 -36.09
CA ILE A 552 -9.66 -10.26 -37.10
C ILE A 552 -8.30 -10.22 -36.39
N GLU A 553 -7.31 -10.92 -36.93
CA GLU A 553 -5.92 -10.78 -36.47
C GLU A 553 -5.34 -9.41 -36.83
N PRO A 554 -4.47 -8.81 -35.99
CA PRO A 554 -3.88 -7.48 -36.23
C PRO A 554 -3.24 -7.36 -37.62
N SER A 555 -3.87 -6.57 -38.49
CA SER A 555 -3.55 -6.49 -39.91
C SER A 555 -4.10 -5.22 -40.55
N VAL A 556 -3.71 -4.96 -41.80
CA VAL A 556 -4.35 -3.94 -42.66
C VAL A 556 -5.86 -4.12 -42.74
N ASP A 557 -6.36 -5.35 -42.76
CA ASP A 557 -7.79 -5.64 -42.91
C ASP A 557 -8.59 -5.31 -41.63
N THR A 558 -7.91 -5.26 -40.47
CA THR A 558 -8.49 -4.73 -39.22
C THR A 558 -8.90 -3.28 -39.40
N LEU A 559 -8.04 -2.45 -40.01
CA LEU A 559 -8.32 -1.04 -40.27
C LEU A 559 -9.43 -0.86 -41.32
N VAL A 560 -9.41 -1.66 -42.38
CA VAL A 560 -10.47 -1.66 -43.41
C VAL A 560 -11.84 -1.99 -42.79
N ALA A 561 -11.89 -2.99 -41.89
CA ALA A 561 -13.10 -3.39 -41.20
C ALA A 561 -13.61 -2.33 -40.20
N LEU A 562 -12.71 -1.66 -39.47
CA LEU A 562 -13.02 -0.53 -38.58
C LEU A 562 -13.64 0.64 -39.37
N ILE A 563 -12.95 1.15 -40.39
CA ILE A 563 -13.44 2.29 -41.20
C ILE A 563 -14.73 1.93 -41.94
N GLY A 564 -14.84 0.71 -42.48
CA GLY A 564 -16.06 0.23 -43.14
C GLY A 564 -17.27 0.11 -42.21
N THR A 565 -17.04 -0.23 -40.94
CA THR A 565 -18.08 -0.28 -39.89
C THR A 565 -18.57 1.13 -39.54
N LEU A 566 -17.65 2.07 -39.30
CA LEU A 566 -18.01 3.46 -39.00
C LEU A 566 -18.72 4.14 -40.18
N LYS A 567 -18.27 3.94 -41.43
CA LYS A 567 -18.96 4.43 -42.65
C LYS A 567 -20.32 3.75 -42.91
N ALA A 568 -20.63 2.64 -42.22
CA ALA A 568 -21.99 2.08 -42.19
C ALA A 568 -22.92 2.78 -41.18
N GLY A 569 -22.38 3.63 -40.30
CA GLY A 569 -23.05 4.26 -39.17
C GLY A 569 -23.10 3.38 -37.91
N ALA A 570 -22.35 2.28 -37.89
CA ALA A 570 -22.37 1.28 -36.82
C ALA A 570 -21.13 1.39 -35.92
N ALA A 571 -21.27 0.95 -34.67
CA ALA A 571 -20.18 0.82 -33.72
C ALA A 571 -19.43 -0.50 -33.92
N TYR A 572 -18.12 -0.51 -33.68
CA TYR A 572 -17.32 -1.74 -33.73
C TYR A 572 -17.21 -2.43 -32.38
N VAL A 573 -17.27 -3.77 -32.39
CA VAL A 573 -17.05 -4.62 -31.21
C VAL A 573 -15.85 -5.52 -31.50
N PRO A 574 -14.63 -5.15 -31.09
CA PRO A 574 -13.43 -5.91 -31.39
C PRO A 574 -13.34 -7.14 -30.47
N LEU A 575 -13.13 -8.31 -31.06
CA LEU A 575 -13.02 -9.59 -30.40
C LEU A 575 -11.62 -10.19 -30.65
N ASP A 576 -10.93 -10.60 -29.60
CA ASP A 576 -9.59 -11.18 -29.74
C ASP A 576 -9.66 -12.63 -30.26
N PRO A 577 -9.01 -12.97 -31.40
CA PRO A 577 -9.05 -14.32 -31.95
C PRO A 577 -8.34 -15.39 -31.09
N HIS A 578 -7.60 -15.00 -30.04
CA HIS A 578 -7.01 -15.93 -29.07
C HIS A 578 -7.98 -16.32 -27.94
N HIS A 579 -9.19 -15.77 -27.89
CA HIS A 579 -10.21 -16.20 -26.92
C HIS A 579 -10.82 -17.56 -27.30
N PRO A 580 -11.15 -18.43 -26.33
CA PRO A 580 -11.83 -19.70 -26.60
C PRO A 580 -13.18 -19.50 -27.33
N PRO A 581 -13.63 -20.43 -28.20
CA PRO A 581 -14.89 -20.31 -28.92
C PRO A 581 -16.11 -20.05 -28.02
N ALA A 582 -16.18 -20.68 -26.84
CA ALA A 582 -17.24 -20.43 -25.86
C ALA A 582 -17.19 -18.99 -25.31
N ARG A 583 -15.99 -18.45 -25.05
CA ARG A 583 -15.78 -17.05 -24.65
C ARG A 583 -16.23 -16.10 -25.76
N LEU A 584 -15.89 -16.38 -27.02
CA LEU A 584 -16.32 -15.61 -28.18
C LEU A 584 -17.85 -15.63 -28.34
N ALA A 585 -18.49 -16.79 -28.22
CA ALA A 585 -19.95 -16.91 -28.28
C ALA A 585 -20.66 -16.13 -27.17
N MET A 586 -20.13 -16.12 -25.94
CA MET A 586 -20.64 -15.30 -24.83
C MET A 586 -20.54 -13.79 -25.13
N LEU A 587 -19.36 -13.32 -25.58
CA LEU A 587 -19.13 -11.91 -25.92
C LEU A 587 -20.05 -11.45 -27.07
N PHE A 588 -20.28 -12.32 -28.06
CA PHE A 588 -21.14 -12.04 -29.20
C PHE A 588 -22.63 -11.99 -28.81
N ALA A 589 -23.07 -12.91 -27.94
CA ALA A 589 -24.45 -12.92 -27.45
C ALA A 589 -24.77 -11.68 -26.59
N ASP A 590 -23.81 -11.21 -25.79
CA ASP A 590 -23.97 -10.03 -24.94
C ASP A 590 -23.91 -8.70 -25.73
N CYS A 591 -23.09 -8.61 -26.78
CA CYS A 591 -22.97 -7.36 -27.54
C CYS A 591 -24.19 -7.07 -28.45
N GLY A 592 -25.02 -8.10 -28.71
CA GLY A 592 -26.23 -8.00 -29.54
C GLY A 592 -25.96 -7.78 -31.02
N ALA A 593 -24.73 -7.95 -31.50
CA ALA A 593 -24.39 -7.78 -32.90
C ALA A 593 -25.17 -8.77 -33.79
N SER A 594 -25.65 -8.30 -34.94
CA SER A 594 -26.34 -9.14 -35.92
C SER A 594 -25.44 -9.58 -37.09
N THR A 595 -24.22 -9.06 -37.13
CA THR A 595 -23.31 -9.10 -38.26
C THR A 595 -21.87 -9.13 -37.76
N ALA A 596 -21.01 -9.93 -38.39
CA ALA A 596 -19.60 -10.09 -38.06
C ALA A 596 -18.71 -9.86 -39.29
N LEU A 597 -17.57 -9.18 -39.11
CA LEU A 597 -16.46 -9.15 -40.06
C LEU A 597 -15.33 -10.03 -39.52
N THR A 598 -14.80 -10.91 -40.37
CA THR A 598 -13.71 -11.83 -40.04
C THR A 598 -12.93 -12.23 -41.30
N THR A 599 -11.90 -13.07 -41.17
CA THR A 599 -11.23 -13.70 -42.31
C THR A 599 -11.68 -15.15 -42.48
N ARG A 600 -11.46 -15.71 -43.66
CA ARG A 600 -11.75 -17.11 -44.02
C ARG A 600 -11.02 -18.11 -43.11
N ALA A 601 -9.88 -17.72 -42.54
CA ALA A 601 -9.12 -18.52 -41.57
C ALA A 601 -9.78 -18.53 -40.17
N LEU A 602 -10.34 -17.40 -39.74
CA LEU A 602 -10.94 -17.21 -38.41
C LEU A 602 -12.43 -17.54 -38.35
N ALA A 603 -13.13 -17.56 -39.49
CA ALA A 603 -14.56 -17.88 -39.60
C ALA A 603 -15.02 -19.18 -38.87
N PRO A 604 -14.21 -20.27 -38.78
CA PRO A 604 -14.58 -21.45 -37.98
C PRO A 604 -14.77 -21.17 -36.48
N LEU A 605 -14.11 -20.15 -35.92
CA LEU A 605 -14.27 -19.73 -34.51
C LEU A 605 -15.66 -19.11 -34.23
N LEU A 606 -16.39 -18.73 -35.28
CA LEU A 606 -17.76 -18.21 -35.18
C LEU A 606 -18.84 -19.29 -35.40
N ALA A 607 -18.48 -20.57 -35.51
CA ALA A 607 -19.42 -21.65 -35.84
C ALA A 607 -20.53 -21.86 -34.78
N ASP A 608 -20.20 -21.70 -33.50
CA ASP A 608 -21.14 -21.86 -32.38
C ASP A 608 -21.92 -20.58 -32.05
N VAL A 609 -21.70 -19.49 -32.78
CA VAL A 609 -22.40 -18.22 -32.60
C VAL A 609 -23.81 -18.33 -33.19
N GLY A 610 -24.81 -17.99 -32.39
CA GLY A 610 -26.20 -18.46 -32.55
C GLY A 610 -26.87 -18.22 -33.93
N PRO A 611 -27.86 -19.07 -34.28
CA PRO A 611 -28.47 -19.09 -35.61
C PRO A 611 -29.17 -17.77 -35.96
N GLY A 612 -28.54 -16.99 -36.85
CA GLY A 612 -29.02 -15.68 -37.30
C GLY A 612 -27.91 -14.67 -37.61
N VAL A 613 -26.69 -14.90 -37.10
CA VAL A 613 -25.54 -14.01 -37.34
C VAL A 613 -25.08 -14.06 -38.80
N ARG A 614 -24.85 -12.87 -39.37
CA ARG A 614 -24.33 -12.70 -40.73
C ARG A 614 -22.81 -12.50 -40.69
N VAL A 615 -22.05 -13.56 -40.96
CA VAL A 615 -20.59 -13.48 -41.14
C VAL A 615 -20.28 -12.98 -42.56
N LEU A 616 -19.37 -12.01 -42.68
CA LEU A 616 -18.72 -11.61 -43.93
C LEU A 616 -17.23 -11.91 -43.83
N LEU A 617 -16.62 -12.36 -44.93
CA LEU A 617 -15.19 -12.64 -45.02
C LEU A 617 -14.48 -11.47 -45.71
N LEU A 618 -13.47 -10.88 -45.07
CA LEU A 618 -12.71 -9.75 -45.61
C LEU A 618 -11.82 -10.14 -46.80
N ASP A 619 -11.51 -11.43 -46.95
CA ASP A 619 -10.80 -12.01 -48.10
C ASP A 619 -11.66 -12.05 -49.39
N ASP A 620 -12.98 -11.87 -49.28
CA ASP A 620 -13.88 -11.75 -50.43
C ASP A 620 -13.92 -10.29 -50.89
N GLU A 621 -13.64 -10.01 -52.16
CA GLU A 621 -13.67 -8.62 -52.68
C GLU A 621 -15.05 -7.97 -52.41
N PRO A 622 -15.11 -6.77 -51.79
CA PRO A 622 -16.37 -6.07 -51.61
C PRO A 622 -16.91 -5.61 -52.98
N PRO A 623 -18.25 -5.58 -53.19
CA PRO A 623 -18.83 -5.58 -54.54
C PRO A 623 -18.32 -4.47 -55.46
N ALA A 624 -17.75 -4.85 -56.60
CA ALA A 624 -17.32 -3.92 -57.63
C ALA A 624 -18.51 -3.27 -58.34
N GLY A 625 -18.59 -1.93 -58.28
CA GLY A 625 -19.64 -1.13 -58.90
C GLY A 625 -19.45 0.36 -58.62
N GLU A 626 -20.36 1.20 -59.12
CA GLU A 626 -20.43 2.61 -58.71
C GLU A 626 -20.81 2.69 -57.23
N LEU A 627 -20.02 3.43 -56.45
CA LEU A 627 -20.33 3.72 -55.06
C LEU A 627 -21.61 4.56 -55.00
N PRO A 628 -22.65 4.14 -54.24
CA PRO A 628 -23.89 4.89 -54.18
C PRO A 628 -23.63 6.25 -53.51
N ALA A 629 -24.04 7.33 -54.19
CA ALA A 629 -23.82 8.70 -53.73
C ALA A 629 -24.22 8.89 -52.24
N PRO A 630 -23.47 9.70 -51.46
CA PRO A 630 -23.63 9.80 -50.02
C PRO A 630 -25.05 10.26 -49.64
N ARG A 631 -25.84 9.30 -49.14
CA ARG A 631 -27.24 9.46 -48.71
C ARG A 631 -27.44 9.28 -47.21
N ARG A 632 -26.34 9.18 -46.45
CA ARG A 632 -26.34 8.77 -45.05
C ARG A 632 -26.01 9.97 -44.17
N PRO A 633 -26.69 10.15 -43.02
CA PRO A 633 -26.14 10.97 -41.94
C PRO A 633 -24.78 10.42 -41.54
N ALA A 634 -23.80 11.30 -41.31
CA ALA A 634 -22.59 10.93 -40.59
C ALA A 634 -22.95 10.66 -39.11
N PRO A 635 -22.22 9.79 -38.39
CA PRO A 635 -22.41 9.64 -36.96
C PRO A 635 -22.06 10.96 -36.24
N THR A 636 -22.82 11.23 -35.18
CA THR A 636 -22.73 12.43 -34.33
C THR A 636 -21.79 12.21 -33.15
N ALA A 637 -21.54 13.26 -32.38
CA ALA A 637 -20.68 13.21 -31.19
C ALA A 637 -21.21 12.24 -30.11
N HIS A 638 -22.53 12.00 -30.10
CA HIS A 638 -23.21 11.13 -29.15
C HIS A 638 -23.49 9.71 -29.67
N ASP A 639 -23.13 9.40 -30.92
CA ASP A 639 -23.23 8.02 -31.43
C ASP A 639 -22.10 7.14 -30.88
N LEU A 640 -22.37 5.84 -30.80
CA LEU A 640 -21.38 4.86 -30.34
C LEU A 640 -20.26 4.71 -31.36
N LEU A 641 -19.02 4.82 -30.89
CA LEU A 641 -17.83 4.49 -31.66
C LEU A 641 -17.52 2.99 -31.52
N TYR A 642 -17.49 2.47 -30.28
CA TYR A 642 -17.15 1.08 -29.99
C TYR A 642 -17.79 0.54 -28.70
N THR A 643 -17.74 -0.79 -28.57
CA THR A 643 -17.93 -1.50 -27.30
C THR A 643 -16.74 -2.42 -27.05
N VAL A 644 -15.95 -2.18 -26.00
CA VAL A 644 -14.87 -3.07 -25.54
C VAL A 644 -15.35 -3.92 -24.36
N TYR A 645 -14.67 -5.03 -24.08
CA TYR A 645 -15.05 -5.95 -23.01
C TYR A 645 -13.97 -6.11 -21.94
N THR A 646 -14.37 -5.93 -20.68
CA THR A 646 -13.53 -6.20 -19.51
C THR A 646 -13.97 -7.47 -18.77
N SER A 647 -13.06 -7.99 -17.93
CA SER A 647 -13.35 -9.06 -16.98
C SER A 647 -14.44 -8.62 -15.99
N GLY A 648 -15.19 -9.58 -15.45
CA GLY A 648 -16.31 -9.29 -14.56
C GLY A 648 -16.42 -10.16 -13.32
N SER A 649 -16.39 -9.49 -12.16
CA SER A 649 -16.61 -10.00 -10.79
C SER A 649 -17.82 -10.91 -10.55
N THR A 650 -18.74 -11.06 -11.50
CA THR A 650 -19.84 -12.04 -11.47
C THR A 650 -19.58 -13.30 -12.31
N GLY A 651 -18.35 -13.51 -12.79
CA GLY A 651 -18.01 -14.59 -13.71
C GLY A 651 -18.56 -14.41 -15.13
N VAL A 652 -18.85 -13.16 -15.54
CA VAL A 652 -19.44 -12.80 -16.84
C VAL A 652 -18.81 -11.49 -17.33
N PRO A 653 -18.37 -11.40 -18.60
CA PRO A 653 -17.82 -10.17 -19.17
C PRO A 653 -18.73 -8.94 -19.06
N LYS A 654 -18.09 -7.76 -19.02
CA LYS A 654 -18.73 -6.45 -18.95
C LYS A 654 -18.40 -5.67 -20.23
N GLY A 655 -19.38 -5.45 -21.10
CA GLY A 655 -19.23 -4.58 -22.26
C GLY A 655 -19.30 -3.11 -21.84
N ILE A 656 -18.40 -2.26 -22.34
CA ILE A 656 -18.33 -0.82 -22.07
C ILE A 656 -18.59 -0.07 -23.38
N ASP A 657 -19.72 0.62 -23.45
CA ASP A 657 -20.11 1.44 -24.60
C ASP A 657 -19.43 2.82 -24.55
N VAL A 658 -18.72 3.21 -25.61
CA VAL A 658 -17.98 4.48 -25.72
C VAL A 658 -18.45 5.28 -26.93
N GLU A 659 -18.66 6.58 -26.74
CA GLU A 659 -19.20 7.51 -27.74
C GLU A 659 -18.08 8.23 -28.51
N HIS A 660 -18.38 8.73 -29.72
CA HIS A 660 -17.42 9.50 -30.51
C HIS A 660 -16.80 10.66 -29.73
N ARG A 661 -17.60 11.43 -28.98
CA ARG A 661 -17.11 12.57 -28.17
C ARG A 661 -16.10 12.17 -27.10
N ASN A 662 -16.22 10.99 -26.50
CA ASN A 662 -15.29 10.57 -25.45
C ASN A 662 -13.87 10.50 -26.03
N VAL A 663 -13.70 9.82 -27.17
CA VAL A 663 -12.41 9.73 -27.87
C VAL A 663 -11.97 11.06 -28.44
N LEU A 664 -12.87 11.89 -28.98
CA LEU A 664 -12.49 13.23 -29.44
C LEU A 664 -11.97 14.11 -28.29
N SER A 665 -12.63 14.11 -27.13
CA SER A 665 -12.19 14.88 -25.95
C SER A 665 -10.80 14.46 -25.46
N LEU A 666 -10.49 13.16 -25.52
CA LEU A 666 -9.15 12.63 -25.22
C LEU A 666 -8.10 13.14 -26.20
N LEU A 667 -8.40 13.13 -27.50
CA LEU A 667 -7.45 13.56 -28.53
C LEU A 667 -7.18 15.07 -28.49
N GLU A 668 -8.20 15.90 -28.18
CA GLU A 668 -8.00 17.34 -27.94
C GLU A 668 -7.16 17.58 -26.67
N ALA A 669 -7.48 16.91 -25.55
CA ALA A 669 -6.76 17.08 -24.30
C ALA A 669 -5.29 16.62 -24.37
N MET A 670 -5.00 15.54 -25.12
CA MET A 670 -3.62 15.13 -25.42
C MET A 670 -2.92 16.06 -26.44
N GLY A 671 -3.67 16.85 -27.20
CA GLY A 671 -3.15 17.83 -28.16
C GLY A 671 -2.38 18.98 -27.50
N GLU A 672 -2.66 19.30 -26.24
CA GLU A 672 -1.86 20.25 -25.43
C GLU A 672 -0.44 19.73 -25.11
N HIS A 673 -0.17 18.45 -25.35
CA HIS A 673 1.07 17.76 -24.99
C HIS A 673 1.83 17.22 -26.21
N ILE A 674 1.12 16.97 -27.32
CA ILE A 674 1.60 16.24 -28.49
C ILE A 674 0.97 16.86 -29.74
N GLU A 675 1.77 17.61 -30.51
CA GLU A 675 1.31 18.23 -31.75
C GLU A 675 1.02 17.16 -32.83
N PRO A 676 -0.13 17.24 -33.56
CA PRO A 676 -0.44 16.34 -34.66
C PRO A 676 0.56 16.40 -35.83
N ASP A 677 1.50 15.45 -35.88
CA ASP A 677 2.52 15.34 -36.92
C ASP A 677 2.16 14.28 -37.98
N PRO A 678 1.90 14.65 -39.24
CA PRO A 678 1.68 13.67 -40.32
C PRO A 678 2.94 12.90 -40.70
N GLU A 679 4.15 13.39 -40.37
CA GLU A 679 5.43 12.67 -40.51
C GLU A 679 5.73 11.74 -39.33
N ALA A 680 4.77 11.53 -38.42
CA ALA A 680 4.87 10.51 -37.38
C ALA A 680 4.67 9.09 -37.93
N VAL A 681 5.30 8.13 -37.24
CA VAL A 681 5.11 6.69 -37.43
C VAL A 681 4.76 6.11 -36.07
N TRP A 682 3.54 5.58 -35.96
CA TRP A 682 2.94 5.03 -34.74
C TRP A 682 2.91 3.50 -34.80
N THR A 683 2.86 2.84 -33.64
CA THR A 683 2.62 1.39 -33.53
C THR A 683 1.17 1.10 -33.12
N LEU A 684 0.48 0.22 -33.84
CA LEU A 684 -0.64 -0.56 -33.31
C LEU A 684 -0.05 -1.85 -32.71
N PHE A 685 0.28 -1.80 -31.42
CA PHE A 685 0.91 -2.89 -30.68
C PHE A 685 -0.10 -3.67 -29.84
N HIS A 686 -1.13 -3.00 -29.33
CA HIS A 686 -2.13 -3.61 -28.46
C HIS A 686 -3.24 -4.27 -29.29
N SER A 687 -3.81 -5.36 -28.75
CA SER A 687 -5.01 -5.99 -29.32
C SER A 687 -6.12 -4.95 -29.41
N THR A 688 -6.88 -4.93 -30.52
CA THR A 688 -8.00 -3.98 -30.68
C THR A 688 -9.14 -4.23 -29.69
N ALA A 689 -9.16 -5.41 -29.04
CA ALA A 689 -10.04 -5.71 -27.92
C ALA A 689 -9.65 -4.99 -26.61
N PHE A 690 -8.49 -4.35 -26.55
CA PHE A 690 -8.01 -3.53 -25.42
C PHE A 690 -8.02 -2.05 -25.81
N ASP A 691 -8.56 -1.20 -24.93
CA ASP A 691 -8.87 0.21 -25.22
C ASP A 691 -7.62 1.08 -25.45
N VAL A 692 -6.44 0.70 -24.95
CA VAL A 692 -5.16 1.38 -25.27
C VAL A 692 -4.90 1.48 -26.79
N SER A 693 -5.39 0.51 -27.58
CA SER A 693 -5.32 0.56 -29.05
C SER A 693 -6.09 1.74 -29.66
N VAL A 694 -7.08 2.31 -28.97
CA VAL A 694 -7.89 3.45 -29.46
C VAL A 694 -7.01 4.70 -29.61
N TRP A 695 -6.06 4.90 -28.71
CA TRP A 695 -5.07 5.97 -28.81
C TRP A 695 -4.06 5.71 -29.94
N GLU A 696 -3.60 4.46 -30.09
CA GLU A 696 -2.76 4.02 -31.21
C GLU A 696 -3.43 4.28 -32.58
N LEU A 697 -4.69 3.86 -32.73
CA LEU A 697 -5.50 3.99 -33.95
C LEU A 697 -5.75 5.46 -34.32
N TRP A 698 -6.39 6.22 -33.42
CA TRP A 698 -6.95 7.52 -33.78
C TRP A 698 -5.95 8.67 -33.60
N GLY A 699 -4.98 8.55 -32.68
CA GLY A 699 -3.86 9.49 -32.60
C GLY A 699 -3.03 9.52 -33.90
N ALA A 700 -2.82 8.36 -34.52
CA ALA A 700 -2.17 8.27 -35.82
C ALA A 700 -3.07 8.76 -36.98
N LEU A 701 -4.26 8.17 -37.11
CA LEU A 701 -5.11 8.35 -38.31
C LEU A 701 -5.71 9.76 -38.43
N LEU A 702 -6.02 10.43 -37.33
CA LEU A 702 -6.54 11.80 -37.38
C LEU A 702 -5.43 12.85 -37.61
N SER A 703 -4.17 12.50 -37.33
CA SER A 703 -3.00 13.36 -37.56
C SER A 703 -2.47 13.31 -39.01
N GLY A 704 -2.90 12.34 -39.82
CA GLY A 704 -2.31 12.08 -41.15
C GLY A 704 -1.01 11.27 -41.12
N ALA A 705 -0.73 10.63 -39.96
CA ALA A 705 0.46 9.83 -39.71
C ALA A 705 0.34 8.41 -40.29
N CYS A 706 1.44 7.64 -40.28
CA CYS A 706 1.43 6.23 -40.64
C CYS A 706 1.29 5.35 -39.39
N LEU A 707 0.39 4.35 -39.43
CA LEU A 707 0.21 3.35 -38.38
C LEU A 707 0.81 2.00 -38.80
N VAL A 708 1.83 1.55 -38.11
CA VAL A 708 2.47 0.24 -38.31
C VAL A 708 1.80 -0.78 -37.38
N VAL A 709 1.13 -1.77 -37.95
CA VAL A 709 0.56 -2.88 -37.18
C VAL A 709 1.66 -3.88 -36.85
N ILE A 710 1.76 -4.26 -35.58
CA ILE A 710 2.79 -5.17 -35.08
C ILE A 710 2.22 -6.60 -35.07
N PRO A 711 2.79 -7.55 -35.84
CA PRO A 711 2.36 -8.95 -35.81
C PRO A 711 2.54 -9.58 -34.42
N ALA A 712 1.63 -10.48 -34.03
CA ALA A 712 1.57 -11.02 -32.66
C ALA A 712 2.83 -11.81 -32.26
N GLU A 713 3.51 -12.45 -33.22
CA GLU A 713 4.79 -13.12 -33.06
C GLU A 713 5.96 -12.13 -32.90
N VAL A 714 5.90 -10.96 -33.53
CA VAL A 714 6.90 -9.89 -33.37
C VAL A 714 6.71 -9.19 -32.02
N ALA A 715 5.47 -8.89 -31.62
CA ALA A 715 5.15 -8.29 -30.33
C ALA A 715 5.62 -9.14 -29.13
N ARG A 716 5.75 -10.47 -29.31
CA ARG A 716 6.24 -11.43 -28.30
C ARG A 716 7.75 -11.69 -28.37
N ALA A 717 8.47 -11.07 -29.32
CA ALA A 717 9.91 -11.27 -29.55
C ALA A 717 10.67 -9.92 -29.51
N PRO A 718 11.22 -9.50 -28.36
CA PRO A 718 11.79 -8.16 -28.17
C PRO A 718 12.88 -7.78 -29.18
N ASP A 719 13.71 -8.74 -29.60
CA ASP A 719 14.77 -8.53 -30.59
C ASP A 719 14.21 -8.28 -32.00
N ALA A 720 13.14 -8.99 -32.38
CA ALA A 720 12.41 -8.76 -33.63
C ALA A 720 11.65 -7.43 -33.58
N PHE A 721 11.02 -7.11 -32.45
CA PHE A 721 10.31 -5.85 -32.24
C PHE A 721 11.27 -4.66 -32.33
N ARG A 722 12.42 -4.67 -31.63
CA ARG A 722 13.43 -3.59 -31.73
C ARG A 722 13.94 -3.43 -33.17
N ARG A 723 14.15 -4.53 -33.92
CA ARG A 723 14.51 -4.46 -35.35
C ARG A 723 13.42 -3.78 -36.19
N LEU A 724 12.14 -4.08 -35.95
CA LEU A 724 11.01 -3.44 -36.62
C LEU A 724 10.95 -1.94 -36.29
N LEU A 725 11.07 -1.55 -35.01
CA LEU A 725 11.07 -0.14 -34.58
C LEU A 725 12.15 0.69 -35.31
N VAL A 726 13.35 0.12 -35.51
CA VAL A 726 14.44 0.75 -36.27
C VAL A 726 14.16 0.78 -37.78
N ALA A 727 13.62 -0.30 -38.35
CA ALA A 727 13.35 -0.41 -39.79
C ALA A 727 12.24 0.54 -40.27
N GLU A 728 11.10 0.55 -39.58
CA GLU A 728 9.97 1.45 -39.86
C GLU A 728 10.19 2.88 -39.34
N ARG A 729 11.28 3.11 -38.59
CA ARG A 729 11.65 4.42 -38.03
C ARG A 729 10.55 5.01 -37.13
N VAL A 730 10.00 4.16 -36.26
CA VAL A 730 8.90 4.51 -35.33
C VAL A 730 9.26 5.73 -34.48
N THR A 731 8.33 6.68 -34.40
CA THR A 731 8.46 7.91 -33.59
C THR A 731 7.52 7.93 -32.39
N HIS A 732 6.41 7.20 -32.44
CA HIS A 732 5.40 7.11 -31.38
C HIS A 732 5.16 5.64 -31.01
N LEU A 733 5.45 5.29 -29.75
CA LEU A 733 5.42 3.92 -29.25
C LEU A 733 4.52 3.82 -28.01
N ASN A 734 3.46 3.02 -28.07
CA ASN A 734 2.62 2.70 -26.91
C ASN A 734 3.04 1.33 -26.35
N GLN A 735 3.18 1.21 -25.02
CA GLN A 735 3.53 -0.03 -24.31
C GLN A 735 2.84 -0.11 -22.94
N THR A 736 2.66 -1.33 -22.44
CA THR A 736 2.51 -1.56 -20.99
C THR A 736 3.87 -1.50 -20.30
N PRO A 737 3.99 -1.11 -19.02
CA PRO A 737 5.24 -1.23 -18.27
C PRO A 737 5.91 -2.61 -18.37
N SER A 738 5.15 -3.71 -18.35
CA SER A 738 5.70 -5.06 -18.58
C SER A 738 6.34 -5.23 -19.96
N ALA A 739 5.70 -4.74 -21.03
CA ALA A 739 6.24 -4.83 -22.39
C ALA A 739 7.45 -3.89 -22.58
N LEU A 740 7.35 -2.66 -22.05
CA LEU A 740 8.43 -1.67 -22.03
C LEU A 740 9.67 -2.20 -21.29
N HIS A 741 9.51 -2.95 -20.19
CA HIS A 741 10.63 -3.60 -19.50
C HIS A 741 11.31 -4.66 -20.37
N SER A 742 10.53 -5.46 -21.10
CA SER A 742 11.07 -6.47 -22.03
C SER A 742 11.87 -5.83 -23.17
N LEU A 743 11.36 -4.72 -23.73
CA LEU A 743 12.08 -3.93 -24.73
C LEU A 743 13.32 -3.25 -24.14
N ALA A 744 13.25 -2.69 -22.93
CA ALA A 744 14.38 -2.05 -22.25
C ALA A 744 15.55 -3.03 -22.03
N GLY A 745 15.27 -4.30 -21.74
CA GLY A 745 16.29 -5.36 -21.63
C GLY A 745 17.05 -5.61 -22.94
N GLU A 746 16.33 -5.71 -24.07
CA GLU A 746 16.93 -5.84 -25.41
C GLU A 746 17.66 -4.55 -25.84
N VAL A 747 17.15 -3.36 -25.53
CA VAL A 747 17.83 -2.09 -25.79
C VAL A 747 19.11 -1.96 -24.97
N ALA A 748 19.14 -2.44 -23.71
CA ALA A 748 20.35 -2.50 -22.91
C ALA A 748 21.37 -3.53 -23.42
N ALA A 749 20.92 -4.65 -23.97
CA ALA A 749 21.78 -5.71 -24.51
C ALA A 749 22.38 -5.38 -25.88
N ALA A 750 21.59 -4.79 -26.78
CA ALA A 750 21.96 -4.59 -28.18
C ALA A 750 22.06 -3.11 -28.62
N GLY A 751 21.79 -2.17 -27.70
CA GLY A 751 21.91 -0.73 -27.90
C GLY A 751 20.67 -0.07 -28.50
N SER A 752 20.50 1.22 -28.15
CA SER A 752 19.45 2.11 -28.66
C SER A 752 19.74 2.69 -30.06
N ALA A 753 20.90 2.38 -30.65
CA ALA A 753 21.32 2.91 -31.94
C ALA A 753 20.33 2.57 -33.06
N GLY A 754 19.81 3.61 -33.72
CA GLY A 754 18.83 3.50 -34.80
C GLY A 754 17.38 3.72 -34.39
N LEU A 755 17.07 3.71 -33.08
CA LEU A 755 15.75 4.15 -32.60
C LEU A 755 15.61 5.66 -32.79
N VAL A 756 14.43 6.10 -33.24
CA VAL A 756 14.09 7.52 -33.47
C VAL A 756 12.80 7.93 -32.76
N LEU A 757 12.54 7.25 -31.63
CA LEU A 757 11.41 7.51 -30.74
C LEU A 757 11.42 8.96 -30.27
N ARG A 758 10.27 9.63 -30.41
CA ARG A 758 10.02 10.99 -29.91
C ARG A 758 9.12 10.95 -28.68
N HIS A 759 8.08 10.11 -28.72
CA HIS A 759 7.15 9.87 -27.62
C HIS A 759 7.02 8.36 -27.39
N THR A 760 7.22 7.94 -26.14
CA THR A 760 6.92 6.58 -25.67
C THR A 760 5.92 6.67 -24.53
N PHE A 761 4.83 5.92 -24.61
CA PHE A 761 3.75 5.91 -23.64
C PHE A 761 3.78 4.61 -22.83
N ALA A 762 3.76 4.72 -21.51
CA ALA A 762 3.55 3.64 -20.57
C ALA A 762 2.11 3.76 -20.03
N CYS A 763 1.27 2.75 -20.29
CA CYS A 763 -0.13 2.75 -19.85
C CYS A 763 -0.55 1.37 -19.29
N GLY A 764 -1.66 1.33 -18.56
CA GLY A 764 -2.30 0.09 -18.10
C GLY A 764 -1.71 -0.57 -16.85
N GLU A 765 -0.50 -0.23 -16.41
CA GLU A 765 0.10 -0.72 -15.15
C GLU A 765 0.84 0.39 -14.39
N LEU A 766 1.30 0.12 -13.17
CA LEU A 766 2.21 1.01 -12.46
C LEU A 766 3.61 0.99 -13.12
N LEU A 767 4.08 2.14 -13.60
CA LEU A 767 5.46 2.33 -14.03
C LEU A 767 6.39 2.35 -12.80
N SER A 768 7.29 1.37 -12.66
CA SER A 768 8.27 1.37 -11.58
C SER A 768 9.34 2.45 -11.80
N ALA A 769 9.87 3.01 -10.72
CA ALA A 769 10.85 4.09 -10.78
C ALA A 769 12.14 3.68 -11.51
N ASP A 770 12.60 2.43 -11.33
CA ASP A 770 13.78 1.90 -12.02
C ASP A 770 13.54 1.72 -13.53
N LEU A 771 12.37 1.24 -13.93
CA LEU A 771 12.01 1.13 -15.35
C LEU A 771 11.95 2.52 -15.98
N GLY A 772 11.24 3.46 -15.36
CA GLY A 772 11.18 4.85 -15.82
C GLY A 772 12.57 5.46 -15.99
N ARG A 773 13.43 5.34 -14.96
CA ARG A 773 14.81 5.85 -14.99
C ARG A 773 15.65 5.23 -16.11
N SER A 774 15.43 3.96 -16.45
CA SER A 774 16.14 3.25 -17.53
C SER A 774 15.60 3.55 -18.94
N ALA A 775 14.30 3.84 -19.06
CA ALA A 775 13.65 4.14 -20.34
C ALA A 775 13.97 5.55 -20.83
N LEU A 776 14.10 6.52 -19.91
CA LEU A 776 14.44 7.93 -20.22
C LEU A 776 15.76 8.10 -20.99
N ASP A 777 16.67 7.11 -20.95
CA ASP A 777 17.96 7.18 -21.64
C ASP A 777 17.87 6.83 -23.15
N TRP A 778 16.72 6.36 -23.65
CA TRP A 778 16.57 5.94 -25.05
C TRP A 778 15.17 6.12 -25.70
N CYS A 779 14.10 6.33 -24.93
CA CYS A 779 12.73 6.26 -25.44
C CYS A 779 12.13 7.60 -25.95
N GLY A 780 12.91 8.69 -25.96
CA GLY A 780 12.42 10.04 -26.24
C GLY A 780 11.79 10.66 -24.99
N LYS A 781 10.64 11.34 -25.13
CA LYS A 781 9.76 11.65 -23.99
C LYS A 781 9.05 10.39 -23.52
N LEU A 782 9.18 10.07 -22.23
CA LEU A 782 8.40 9.01 -21.60
C LEU A 782 7.13 9.60 -20.98
N TRP A 783 5.97 9.05 -21.31
CA TRP A 783 4.69 9.48 -20.77
C TRP A 783 4.10 8.38 -19.91
N ASN A 784 3.87 8.64 -18.61
CA ASN A 784 3.10 7.75 -17.74
C ASN A 784 1.62 8.15 -17.87
N LEU A 785 0.77 7.23 -18.33
CA LEU A 785 -0.65 7.45 -18.59
C LEU A 785 -1.49 6.52 -17.71
N TYR A 786 -2.61 7.02 -17.19
CA TYR A 786 -3.54 6.23 -16.39
C TYR A 786 -4.99 6.50 -16.76
N GLY A 787 -5.76 5.42 -16.88
CA GLY A 787 -7.22 5.41 -16.86
C GLY A 787 -7.78 3.98 -16.81
N PRO A 788 -9.03 3.81 -16.39
CA PRO A 788 -9.86 2.65 -16.69
C PRO A 788 -10.61 2.83 -18.03
N ALA A 789 -10.95 1.73 -18.70
CA ALA A 789 -11.70 1.73 -19.96
C ALA A 789 -13.09 2.40 -19.84
N GLU A 790 -13.70 2.34 -18.66
CA GLU A 790 -14.93 3.02 -18.28
C GLU A 790 -14.85 4.56 -18.37
N THR A 791 -13.64 5.11 -18.48
CA THR A 791 -13.36 6.53 -18.70
C THR A 791 -12.38 6.75 -19.86
N THR A 792 -12.46 5.90 -20.89
CA THR A 792 -11.85 6.11 -22.21
C THR A 792 -10.32 6.26 -22.21
N VAL A 793 -9.61 5.12 -22.12
CA VAL A 793 -8.15 5.00 -22.27
C VAL A 793 -7.33 5.64 -21.14
N CYS A 794 -7.27 6.96 -21.07
CA CYS A 794 -6.52 7.68 -20.04
C CYS A 794 -7.17 9.02 -19.67
N VAL A 795 -6.95 9.41 -18.42
CA VAL A 795 -7.51 10.60 -17.77
C VAL A 795 -6.47 11.38 -16.96
N THR A 796 -5.27 10.84 -16.77
CA THR A 796 -4.10 11.58 -16.29
C THR A 796 -2.87 11.31 -17.15
N ALA A 797 -1.95 12.27 -17.17
CA ALA A 797 -0.67 12.15 -17.86
C ALA A 797 0.49 12.79 -17.08
N ARG A 798 1.69 12.19 -17.19
CA ARG A 798 2.97 12.76 -16.75
C ARG A 798 4.03 12.60 -17.84
N ASP A 799 4.60 13.72 -18.31
CA ASP A 799 5.90 13.75 -19.00
C ASP A 799 6.98 13.42 -17.95
N VAL A 800 7.45 12.18 -17.94
CA VAL A 800 8.23 11.58 -16.85
C VAL A 800 9.62 12.18 -16.81
N ARG A 801 10.05 12.54 -15.60
CA ARG A 801 11.35 13.12 -15.32
C ARG A 801 12.16 12.23 -14.39
N ARG A 802 13.46 12.50 -14.30
CA ARG A 802 14.37 11.76 -13.40
C ARG A 802 14.09 12.04 -11.92
N GLU A 803 13.46 13.18 -11.60
CA GLU A 803 12.94 13.52 -10.26
C GLU A 803 11.76 12.62 -9.85
N ASP A 804 10.83 12.33 -10.77
CA ASP A 804 9.68 11.43 -10.56
C ASP A 804 10.10 9.97 -10.25
N CYS A 805 11.34 9.61 -10.56
CA CYS A 805 11.91 8.28 -10.39
C CYS A 805 12.62 8.10 -9.03
N GLY A 806 12.23 8.87 -8.01
CA GLY A 806 12.76 8.79 -6.63
C GLY A 806 12.02 7.83 -5.70
N GLY A 807 10.74 7.52 -5.97
CA GLY A 807 9.92 6.60 -5.19
C GLY A 807 10.02 5.13 -5.63
N THR A 808 9.03 4.32 -5.27
CA THR A 808 8.86 2.93 -5.76
C THR A 808 8.26 2.89 -7.18
N SER A 809 7.30 3.76 -7.46
CA SER A 809 6.63 3.94 -8.74
C SER A 809 6.59 5.42 -9.15
N VAL A 810 6.52 5.66 -10.45
CA VAL A 810 6.37 7.01 -11.03
C VAL A 810 4.91 7.46 -10.85
N PRO A 811 4.65 8.70 -10.37
CA PRO A 811 3.30 9.27 -10.31
C PRO A 811 2.60 9.28 -11.68
N VAL A 812 1.27 9.15 -11.69
CA VAL A 812 0.47 9.17 -12.93
C VAL A 812 0.14 10.58 -13.42
N GLY A 813 0.57 11.60 -12.68
CA GLY A 813 0.61 13.00 -13.10
C GLY A 813 -0.65 13.78 -12.75
N ASN A 814 -1.07 14.64 -13.68
CA ASN A 814 -2.19 15.55 -13.50
C ASN A 814 -3.37 15.10 -14.38
N PRO A 815 -4.62 15.51 -14.07
CA PRO A 815 -5.76 15.28 -14.96
C PRO A 815 -5.54 15.85 -16.37
N LEU A 816 -6.05 15.14 -17.36
CA LEU A 816 -6.26 15.68 -18.71
C LEU A 816 -7.47 16.62 -18.71
N ALA A 817 -7.50 17.60 -19.61
CA ALA A 817 -8.56 18.62 -19.68
C ALA A 817 -9.99 18.06 -19.80
N ASN A 818 -10.16 16.84 -20.31
CA ASN A 818 -11.46 16.17 -20.44
C ASN A 818 -11.89 15.35 -19.20
N ALA A 819 -11.17 15.43 -18.08
CA ALA A 819 -11.42 14.63 -16.89
C ALA A 819 -11.34 15.44 -15.58
N HIS A 820 -12.28 15.18 -14.67
CA HIS A 820 -12.22 15.67 -13.29
C HIS A 820 -11.78 14.52 -12.38
N ILE A 821 -10.66 14.65 -11.68
CA ILE A 821 -10.21 13.63 -10.72
C ILE A 821 -10.49 14.09 -9.29
N TYR A 822 -11.17 13.22 -8.53
CA TYR A 822 -11.45 13.40 -7.11
C TYR A 822 -10.86 12.22 -6.33
N ILE A 823 -10.18 12.50 -5.23
CA ILE A 823 -9.73 11.50 -4.26
C ILE A 823 -10.70 11.58 -3.08
N LEU A 824 -11.57 10.57 -2.94
CA LEU A 824 -12.68 10.60 -1.98
C LEU A 824 -12.49 9.63 -0.81
N ASP A 825 -13.05 9.99 0.35
CA ASP A 825 -13.21 9.09 1.48
C ASP A 825 -14.40 8.11 1.30
N GLY A 826 -14.59 7.21 2.27
CA GLY A 826 -15.71 6.25 2.28
C GLY A 826 -17.12 6.87 2.37
N TYR A 827 -17.23 8.21 2.40
CA TYR A 827 -18.47 8.98 2.52
C TYR A 827 -18.61 9.97 1.34
N GLY A 828 -17.76 9.85 0.31
CA GLY A 828 -17.81 10.66 -0.90
C GLY A 828 -17.26 12.08 -0.75
N ARG A 829 -16.45 12.35 0.29
CA ARG A 829 -15.87 13.68 0.55
C ARG A 829 -14.45 13.78 -0.01
N PRO A 830 -14.08 14.86 -0.73
CA PRO A 830 -12.70 15.07 -1.18
C PRO A 830 -11.72 15.13 -0.01
N LEU A 831 -10.57 14.47 -0.19
CA LEU A 831 -9.47 14.43 0.76
C LEU A 831 -8.35 15.41 0.34
N PRO A 832 -7.60 15.97 1.30
CA PRO A 832 -6.48 16.87 1.00
C PRO A 832 -5.29 16.09 0.42
N ALA A 833 -4.28 16.84 -0.05
CA ALA A 833 -3.00 16.26 -0.45
C ALA A 833 -2.36 15.42 0.67
N GLU A 834 -1.56 14.46 0.24
CA GLU A 834 -0.89 13.40 1.00
C GLU A 834 -1.81 12.34 1.66
N VAL A 835 -3.13 12.48 1.56
CA VAL A 835 -4.09 11.52 2.11
C VAL A 835 -4.63 10.58 1.03
N THR A 836 -4.62 9.27 1.30
CA THR A 836 -5.12 8.23 0.39
C THR A 836 -6.63 8.13 0.43
N GLY A 837 -7.29 8.23 -0.72
CA GLY A 837 -8.70 7.91 -0.90
C GLY A 837 -8.90 6.86 -1.98
N GLU A 838 -10.17 6.60 -2.29
CA GLU A 838 -10.57 5.94 -3.53
C GLU A 838 -10.68 6.99 -4.64
N LEU A 839 -10.25 6.62 -5.85
CA LEU A 839 -10.23 7.53 -7.01
C LEU A 839 -11.57 7.51 -7.77
N TYR A 840 -12.12 8.71 -7.99
CA TYR A 840 -13.34 8.96 -8.76
C TYR A 840 -13.03 9.89 -9.94
N ILE A 841 -13.71 9.66 -11.06
CA ILE A 841 -13.41 10.31 -12.35
C ILE A 841 -14.70 10.89 -12.96
N GLY A 842 -14.85 12.20 -12.99
CA GLY A 842 -15.91 12.93 -13.70
C GLY A 842 -15.46 13.47 -15.06
N GLY A 843 -16.36 14.19 -15.74
CA GLY A 843 -16.09 14.90 -16.99
C GLY A 843 -16.27 14.09 -18.28
N GLN A 844 -15.96 14.70 -19.42
CA GLN A 844 -16.18 14.14 -20.77
C GLN A 844 -15.45 12.81 -21.07
N ALA A 845 -14.43 12.44 -20.31
CA ALA A 845 -13.78 11.13 -20.40
C ALA A 845 -14.73 9.95 -20.07
N VAL A 846 -15.74 10.17 -19.22
CA VAL A 846 -16.64 9.12 -18.70
C VAL A 846 -17.50 8.52 -19.83
N ALA A 847 -17.34 7.22 -20.06
CA ALA A 847 -18.03 6.46 -21.11
C ALA A 847 -19.57 6.43 -20.90
N ARG A 848 -20.33 6.01 -21.93
CA ARG A 848 -21.80 5.85 -21.80
C ARG A 848 -22.13 4.91 -20.64
N GLY A 849 -21.44 3.78 -20.56
CA GLY A 849 -21.47 2.88 -19.41
C GLY A 849 -21.48 1.40 -19.78
N TYR A 850 -21.83 0.56 -18.82
CA TYR A 850 -21.93 -0.88 -19.04
C TYR A 850 -23.16 -1.27 -19.87
N LEU A 851 -22.94 -2.03 -20.94
CA LEU A 851 -23.98 -2.58 -21.81
C LEU A 851 -24.92 -3.51 -21.02
N ASP A 852 -26.21 -3.16 -20.98
CA ASP A 852 -27.29 -3.96 -20.38
C ASP A 852 -27.01 -4.46 -18.95
N ARG A 853 -26.28 -3.67 -18.15
CA ARG A 853 -26.05 -3.91 -16.70
C ARG A 853 -26.55 -2.73 -15.84
N PRO A 854 -27.87 -2.42 -15.80
CA PRO A 854 -28.39 -1.24 -15.10
C PRO A 854 -28.09 -1.19 -13.59
N ALA A 855 -27.96 -2.35 -12.93
CA ALA A 855 -27.56 -2.42 -11.52
C ALA A 855 -26.10 -1.97 -11.30
N LEU A 856 -25.16 -2.51 -12.10
CA LEU A 856 -23.73 -2.16 -12.03
C LEU A 856 -23.48 -0.73 -12.53
N LEU A 857 -24.25 -0.27 -13.51
CA LEU A 857 -24.25 1.13 -13.95
C LEU A 857 -24.57 2.06 -12.77
N LYS A 858 -25.61 1.75 -11.98
CA LYS A 858 -25.97 2.53 -10.79
C LYS A 858 -24.94 2.41 -9.64
N GLU A 859 -24.22 1.31 -9.54
CA GLU A 859 -23.15 1.11 -8.55
C GLU A 859 -21.90 1.95 -8.86
N ARG A 860 -21.52 2.06 -10.14
CA ARG A 860 -20.21 2.59 -10.56
C ARG A 860 -20.24 3.91 -11.30
N TYR A 861 -21.33 4.27 -11.98
CA TYR A 861 -21.52 5.55 -12.64
C TYR A 861 -22.49 6.40 -11.81
N LEU A 862 -21.95 7.06 -10.80
CA LEU A 862 -22.68 7.88 -9.85
C LEU A 862 -22.96 9.27 -10.44
N PRO A 863 -23.95 10.03 -9.94
CA PRO A 863 -24.02 11.47 -10.18
C PRO A 863 -22.73 12.14 -9.66
N ASP A 864 -22.19 13.13 -10.39
CA ASP A 864 -21.12 13.98 -9.88
C ASP A 864 -21.74 15.08 -8.99
N PRO A 865 -21.45 15.13 -7.67
CA PRO A 865 -21.99 16.14 -6.77
C PRO A 865 -21.18 17.46 -6.79
N PHE A 866 -20.09 17.52 -7.55
CA PHE A 866 -19.15 18.65 -7.60
C PHE A 866 -19.33 19.52 -8.86
N THR A 867 -20.32 19.20 -9.72
CA THR A 867 -20.65 19.96 -10.94
C THR A 867 -22.13 20.32 -11.02
N ASP A 868 -22.43 21.57 -11.43
CA ASP A 868 -23.82 22.08 -11.56
C ASP A 868 -24.54 21.58 -12.82
N ASP A 869 -23.86 20.84 -13.70
CA ASP A 869 -24.37 20.37 -15.00
C ASP A 869 -25.18 19.07 -14.92
N GLY A 870 -25.16 18.38 -13.77
CA GLY A 870 -25.77 17.06 -13.60
C GLY A 870 -24.95 15.92 -14.23
N GLY A 871 -23.64 16.10 -14.34
CA GLY A 871 -22.68 15.11 -14.82
C GLY A 871 -22.65 13.81 -14.02
N ARG A 872 -21.78 12.88 -14.45
CA ARG A 872 -21.55 11.59 -13.78
C ARG A 872 -20.08 11.41 -13.46
N MET A 873 -19.80 10.80 -12.32
CA MET A 873 -18.46 10.31 -11.97
C MET A 873 -18.41 8.78 -11.93
N TYR A 874 -17.34 8.21 -12.46
CA TYR A 874 -17.03 6.78 -12.38
C TYR A 874 -16.19 6.47 -11.13
N ARG A 875 -16.63 5.48 -10.36
CA ARG A 875 -15.95 4.94 -9.16
C ARG A 875 -14.92 3.87 -9.58
N SER A 876 -13.63 4.20 -9.59
CA SER A 876 -12.62 3.31 -10.18
C SER A 876 -12.22 2.13 -9.30
N GLY A 877 -12.32 2.26 -7.97
CA GLY A 877 -11.83 1.27 -7.01
C GLY A 877 -10.30 1.24 -6.84
N ASP A 878 -9.57 2.15 -7.48
CA ASP A 878 -8.14 2.34 -7.27
C ASP A 878 -7.93 3.23 -6.03
N LEU A 879 -6.93 2.89 -5.20
CA LEU A 879 -6.50 3.69 -4.07
C LEU A 879 -5.41 4.64 -4.52
N ALA A 880 -5.57 5.94 -4.23
CA ALA A 880 -4.70 6.98 -4.73
C ALA A 880 -4.63 8.19 -3.80
N ARG A 881 -3.59 9.01 -3.96
CA ARG A 881 -3.45 10.32 -3.28
C ARG A 881 -2.88 11.36 -4.24
N VAL A 882 -3.09 12.64 -3.94
CA VAL A 882 -2.26 13.72 -4.49
C VAL A 882 -1.02 13.83 -3.60
N ASN A 883 0.19 13.90 -4.15
CA ASN A 883 1.42 13.99 -3.37
C ASN A 883 1.83 15.45 -3.07
N ALA A 884 2.96 15.64 -2.38
CA ALA A 884 3.43 16.97 -1.97
C ALA A 884 3.77 17.90 -3.15
N ASP A 885 4.06 17.35 -4.34
CA ASP A 885 4.32 18.09 -5.58
C ASP A 885 3.04 18.36 -6.39
N GLY A 886 1.87 17.97 -5.87
CA GLY A 886 0.57 18.11 -6.54
C GLY A 886 0.25 17.00 -7.56
N LEU A 887 1.07 15.96 -7.66
CA LEU A 887 0.91 14.87 -8.63
C LEU A 887 0.08 13.72 -8.07
N ILE A 888 -0.74 13.07 -8.89
CA ILE A 888 -1.54 11.91 -8.50
C ILE A 888 -0.65 10.65 -8.45
N GLU A 889 -0.68 9.93 -7.33
CA GLU A 889 -0.03 8.64 -7.11
C GLU A 889 -1.10 7.55 -6.95
N ILE A 890 -1.01 6.48 -7.75
CA ILE A 890 -1.82 5.27 -7.58
C ILE A 890 -1.07 4.30 -6.66
N LEU A 891 -1.68 3.95 -5.53
CA LEU A 891 -1.06 3.16 -4.47
C LEU A 891 -1.51 1.69 -4.44
N GLY A 892 -2.70 1.40 -4.98
CA GLY A 892 -3.26 0.04 -5.00
C GLY A 892 -4.72 0.02 -5.44
N ARG A 893 -5.49 -0.94 -4.93
CA ARG A 893 -6.95 -1.04 -5.13
C ARG A 893 -7.67 -1.34 -3.82
N ALA A 894 -8.93 -0.92 -3.74
CA ALA A 894 -9.83 -1.17 -2.63
C ALA A 894 -10.61 -2.50 -2.78
N ASP A 895 -10.59 -3.08 -3.98
CA ASP A 895 -11.13 -4.40 -4.31
C ASP A 895 -10.02 -5.38 -4.73
N ASN A 896 -10.39 -6.64 -4.98
CA ASN A 896 -9.44 -7.73 -5.25
C ASN A 896 -8.96 -7.78 -6.72
N GLN A 897 -9.37 -6.83 -7.54
CA GLN A 897 -9.03 -6.78 -8.94
C GLN A 897 -7.55 -6.45 -9.12
N VAL A 898 -6.90 -7.03 -10.14
CA VAL A 898 -5.46 -6.89 -10.36
C VAL A 898 -5.15 -6.51 -11.81
N LYS A 899 -3.98 -5.89 -12.00
CA LYS A 899 -3.40 -5.64 -13.33
C LYS A 899 -2.12 -6.48 -13.48
N ILE A 900 -2.07 -7.32 -14.51
CA ILE A 900 -0.96 -8.23 -14.83
C ILE A 900 -0.68 -8.17 -16.34
N SER A 901 0.53 -7.75 -16.72
CA SER A 901 0.92 -7.52 -18.12
C SER A 901 -0.02 -6.57 -18.88
N GLY A 902 -0.59 -5.61 -18.16
CA GLY A 902 -1.61 -4.66 -18.63
C GLY A 902 -3.05 -5.18 -18.63
N TYR A 903 -3.27 -6.49 -18.55
CA TYR A 903 -4.61 -7.06 -18.48
C TYR A 903 -5.24 -6.81 -17.11
N ARG A 904 -6.47 -6.29 -17.13
CA ARG A 904 -7.33 -6.13 -15.95
C ARG A 904 -8.03 -7.45 -15.66
N ILE A 905 -7.76 -8.05 -14.51
CA ILE A 905 -8.22 -9.39 -14.14
C ILE A 905 -9.01 -9.29 -12.82
N GLU A 906 -10.28 -9.68 -12.87
CA GLU A 906 -11.09 -9.99 -11.69
C GLU A 906 -10.71 -11.41 -11.22
N LEU A 907 -10.17 -11.56 -10.02
CA LEU A 907 -9.77 -12.88 -9.50
C LEU A 907 -11.01 -13.78 -9.31
N GLU A 908 -12.11 -13.17 -8.88
CA GLU A 908 -13.42 -13.76 -8.70
C GLU A 908 -14.01 -14.35 -10.01
N GLU A 909 -13.59 -13.91 -11.20
CA GLU A 909 -14.01 -14.54 -12.47
C GLU A 909 -13.33 -15.89 -12.71
N ILE A 910 -12.10 -16.06 -12.21
CA ILE A 910 -11.36 -17.34 -12.26
C ILE A 910 -11.90 -18.28 -11.19
N GLU A 911 -12.11 -17.76 -9.97
CA GLU A 911 -12.72 -18.49 -8.85
C GLU A 911 -14.11 -19.02 -9.26
N ALA A 912 -14.96 -18.19 -9.87
CA ALA A 912 -16.31 -18.57 -10.30
C ALA A 912 -16.36 -19.61 -11.44
N VAL A 913 -15.24 -19.97 -12.09
CA VAL A 913 -15.17 -21.09 -13.05
C VAL A 913 -14.63 -22.36 -12.40
N LEU A 914 -13.70 -22.23 -11.44
CA LEU A 914 -13.22 -23.34 -10.60
C LEU A 914 -14.29 -23.86 -9.64
N ASP A 915 -15.07 -22.98 -9.03
CA ASP A 915 -16.18 -23.29 -8.11
C ASP A 915 -17.37 -23.99 -8.81
N ARG A 916 -17.32 -24.15 -10.14
CA ARG A 916 -18.31 -24.91 -10.93
C ARG A 916 -17.89 -26.35 -11.23
N GLN A 917 -16.68 -26.75 -10.84
CA GLN A 917 -16.14 -28.08 -11.13
C GLN A 917 -16.59 -29.10 -10.07
N GLU A 918 -17.11 -30.25 -10.50
CA GLU A 918 -17.50 -31.34 -9.58
C GLU A 918 -16.28 -31.81 -8.76
N GLY A 919 -16.43 -31.93 -7.43
CA GLY A 919 -15.34 -32.22 -6.51
C GLY A 919 -14.64 -31.01 -5.87
N VAL A 920 -15.04 -29.78 -6.20
CA VAL A 920 -14.54 -28.53 -5.58
C VAL A 920 -15.60 -27.90 -4.67
N ASP A 921 -15.28 -27.64 -3.40
CA ASP A 921 -16.11 -26.79 -2.51
C ASP A 921 -15.96 -25.32 -2.89
N ARG A 922 -14.70 -24.91 -3.01
CA ARG A 922 -14.30 -23.51 -3.15
C ARG A 922 -12.89 -23.39 -3.66
N SER A 923 -12.66 -22.35 -4.45
CA SER A 923 -11.36 -21.93 -4.92
C SER A 923 -11.08 -20.48 -4.56
N ILE A 924 -9.79 -20.13 -4.49
CA ILE A 924 -9.33 -18.77 -4.23
C ILE A 924 -8.09 -18.52 -5.06
N VAL A 925 -8.06 -17.47 -5.87
CA VAL A 925 -6.89 -17.11 -6.67
C VAL A 925 -6.10 -16.02 -5.99
N LEU A 926 -4.79 -16.20 -5.96
CA LEU A 926 -3.82 -15.27 -5.38
C LEU A 926 -2.87 -14.77 -6.48
N VAL A 927 -2.40 -13.53 -6.35
CA VAL A 927 -1.27 -13.01 -7.13
C VAL A 927 0.01 -13.17 -6.32
N GLU A 928 1.04 -13.70 -6.96
CA GLU A 928 2.41 -13.76 -6.43
C GLU A 928 3.37 -12.94 -7.28
N GLY A 929 4.44 -12.43 -6.66
CA GLY A 929 5.46 -11.60 -7.32
C GLY A 929 5.14 -10.11 -7.33
N GLY A 930 6.17 -9.28 -7.56
CA GLY A 930 6.07 -7.83 -7.60
C GLY A 930 7.44 -7.15 -7.50
N GLY A 931 7.49 -5.85 -7.78
CA GLY A 931 8.76 -5.12 -7.91
C GLY A 931 9.38 -5.35 -9.28
N ALA A 932 10.57 -5.96 -9.32
CA ALA A 932 11.24 -6.35 -10.57
C ALA A 932 10.81 -7.73 -11.11
N ASP A 933 10.11 -8.54 -10.31
CA ASP A 933 9.65 -9.87 -10.70
C ASP A 933 8.27 -9.86 -11.36
N VAL A 934 8.07 -10.76 -12.33
CA VAL A 934 6.81 -10.92 -13.08
C VAL A 934 5.71 -11.45 -12.16
N ARG A 935 4.58 -10.73 -12.10
CA ARG A 935 3.36 -11.16 -11.39
C ARG A 935 2.78 -12.42 -12.02
N ARG A 936 2.32 -13.37 -11.21
CA ARG A 936 1.67 -14.62 -11.64
C ARG A 936 0.41 -14.94 -10.83
N LEU A 937 -0.46 -15.77 -11.39
CA LEU A 937 -1.70 -16.24 -10.78
C LEU A 937 -1.54 -17.65 -10.19
N THR A 938 -1.97 -17.86 -8.95
CA THR A 938 -1.94 -19.16 -8.27
C THR A 938 -3.30 -19.48 -7.68
N ALA A 939 -3.92 -20.57 -8.12
CA ALA A 939 -5.23 -21.01 -7.63
C ALA A 939 -5.08 -21.97 -6.46
N CYS A 940 -5.69 -21.62 -5.33
CA CYS A 940 -5.89 -22.51 -4.20
C CYS A 940 -7.26 -23.20 -4.34
N VAL A 941 -7.34 -24.49 -4.03
CA VAL A 941 -8.54 -25.31 -4.27
C VAL A 941 -8.84 -26.19 -3.07
N ALA A 942 -10.08 -26.18 -2.58
CA ALA A 942 -10.58 -27.03 -1.51
C ALA A 942 -11.57 -28.09 -2.03
N PRO A 943 -11.54 -29.33 -1.50
CA PRO A 943 -12.40 -30.43 -1.95
C PRO A 943 -13.84 -30.29 -1.43
N ASP A 944 -14.83 -30.79 -2.19
CA ASP A 944 -16.26 -30.68 -1.83
C ASP A 944 -16.69 -31.46 -0.56
N GLY A 945 -15.82 -32.31 -0.02
CA GLY A 945 -16.09 -33.13 1.17
C GLY A 945 -17.22 -34.16 1.00
N HIS A 946 -17.84 -34.27 -0.17
CA HIS A 946 -18.99 -35.12 -0.46
C HIS A 946 -18.63 -36.45 -1.14
N GLY A 947 -17.34 -36.66 -1.42
CA GLY A 947 -16.81 -37.94 -1.88
C GLY A 947 -16.69 -38.07 -3.39
N ALA A 948 -17.00 -37.00 -4.14
CA ALA A 948 -16.48 -36.85 -5.48
C ALA A 948 -14.95 -36.70 -5.43
N ARG A 949 -14.25 -37.11 -6.48
CA ARG A 949 -12.80 -36.94 -6.57
C ARG A 949 -12.51 -35.57 -7.15
N THR A 950 -12.01 -34.65 -6.32
CA THR A 950 -11.51 -33.33 -6.75
C THR A 950 -10.62 -33.45 -7.99
N PRO A 951 -10.85 -32.65 -9.05
CA PRO A 951 -10.05 -32.74 -10.27
C PRO A 951 -8.61 -32.29 -10.00
N ASP A 952 -7.66 -32.89 -10.72
CA ASP A 952 -6.25 -32.50 -10.61
C ASP A 952 -5.94 -31.18 -11.34
N ALA A 953 -4.71 -30.69 -11.16
CA ALA A 953 -4.25 -29.44 -11.74
C ALA A 953 -4.26 -29.41 -13.29
N ALA A 954 -4.29 -30.57 -13.97
CA ALA A 954 -4.45 -30.61 -15.42
C ALA A 954 -5.93 -30.46 -15.80
N ALA A 955 -6.82 -31.23 -15.17
CA ALA A 955 -8.27 -31.12 -15.40
C ALA A 955 -8.82 -29.72 -15.10
N LEU A 956 -8.43 -29.11 -13.98
CA LEU A 956 -8.81 -27.73 -13.63
C LEU A 956 -8.26 -26.70 -14.63
N ARG A 957 -7.03 -26.90 -15.13
CA ARG A 957 -6.44 -26.04 -16.16
C ARG A 957 -7.22 -26.14 -17.47
N THR A 958 -7.60 -27.34 -17.91
CA THR A 958 -8.40 -27.55 -19.12
C THR A 958 -9.78 -26.88 -18.99
N ALA A 959 -10.50 -27.08 -17.88
CA ALA A 959 -11.81 -26.46 -17.66
C ALA A 959 -11.76 -24.92 -17.67
N LEU A 960 -10.65 -24.32 -17.19
CA LEU A 960 -10.43 -22.88 -17.31
C LEU A 960 -10.10 -22.45 -18.76
N GLN A 961 -9.29 -23.24 -19.48
CA GLN A 961 -8.91 -22.97 -20.88
C GLN A 961 -10.10 -23.04 -21.86
N GLU A 962 -11.19 -23.73 -21.53
CA GLU A 962 -12.42 -23.75 -22.33
C GLU A 962 -13.21 -22.43 -22.25
N LEU A 963 -13.10 -21.68 -21.15
CA LEU A 963 -13.97 -20.53 -20.83
C LEU A 963 -13.24 -19.19 -20.65
N LEU A 964 -11.95 -19.20 -20.31
CA LEU A 964 -11.19 -18.01 -19.96
C LEU A 964 -10.02 -17.75 -20.93
N PRO A 965 -9.64 -16.47 -21.17
CA PRO A 965 -8.43 -16.12 -21.88
C PRO A 965 -7.16 -16.70 -21.23
N SER A 966 -6.14 -16.99 -22.05
CA SER A 966 -4.90 -17.63 -21.60
C SER A 966 -4.15 -16.88 -20.48
N TYR A 967 -4.27 -15.55 -20.40
CA TYR A 967 -3.68 -14.72 -19.35
C TYR A 967 -4.41 -14.79 -18.00
N MET A 968 -5.64 -15.35 -17.95
CA MET A 968 -6.40 -15.59 -16.72
C MET A 968 -6.17 -16.99 -16.14
N ILE A 969 -5.43 -17.86 -16.84
CA ILE A 969 -5.17 -19.23 -16.40
C ILE A 969 -4.08 -19.23 -15.32
N PRO A 970 -4.31 -19.76 -14.11
CA PRO A 970 -3.30 -19.86 -13.06
C PRO A 970 -2.06 -20.63 -13.53
N THR A 971 -0.87 -20.12 -13.22
CA THR A 971 0.39 -20.82 -13.53
C THR A 971 0.52 -22.09 -12.68
N SER A 972 0.08 -22.04 -11.42
CA SER A 972 0.16 -23.16 -10.47
C SER A 972 -1.12 -23.35 -9.65
N PHE A 973 -1.33 -24.58 -9.18
CA PHE A 973 -2.50 -24.98 -8.39
C PHE A 973 -2.06 -25.58 -7.05
N VAL A 974 -2.67 -25.12 -5.94
CA VAL A 974 -2.37 -25.57 -4.58
C VAL A 974 -3.62 -26.12 -3.92
N PHE A 975 -3.67 -27.43 -3.74
CA PHE A 975 -4.78 -28.09 -3.04
C PHE A 975 -4.63 -27.91 -1.52
N VAL A 976 -5.72 -27.56 -0.85
CA VAL A 976 -5.80 -27.38 0.62
C VAL A 976 -6.94 -28.22 1.18
N ASP A 977 -6.75 -28.84 2.34
CA ASP A 977 -7.76 -29.72 2.96
C ASP A 977 -9.06 -28.97 3.27
N ALA A 978 -8.96 -27.67 3.59
CA ALA A 978 -10.05 -26.71 3.71
C ALA A 978 -9.50 -25.29 3.53
N MET A 979 -10.35 -24.36 3.08
CA MET A 979 -9.99 -22.94 3.04
C MET A 979 -9.78 -22.38 4.46
N PRO A 980 -8.68 -21.64 4.73
CA PRO A 980 -8.51 -20.95 6.01
C PRO A 980 -9.55 -19.85 6.15
N LEU A 981 -10.38 -19.93 7.18
CA LEU A 981 -11.37 -18.89 7.48
C LEU A 981 -10.87 -17.99 8.61
N ASN A 982 -11.13 -16.69 8.49
CA ASN A 982 -11.02 -15.76 9.61
C ASN A 982 -12.22 -15.94 10.58
N PRO A 983 -12.21 -15.34 11.78
CA PRO A 983 -13.31 -15.42 12.76
C PRO A 983 -14.67 -14.98 12.20
N ASN A 984 -14.68 -14.15 11.15
CA ASN A 984 -15.86 -13.69 10.43
C ASN A 984 -16.38 -14.67 9.34
N GLN A 985 -15.87 -15.91 9.31
CA GLN A 985 -16.20 -16.97 8.34
C GLN A 985 -15.93 -16.60 6.87
N LYS A 986 -15.11 -15.58 6.61
CA LYS A 986 -14.58 -15.23 5.29
C LYS A 986 -13.21 -15.88 5.11
N VAL A 987 -12.77 -16.12 3.87
CA VAL A 987 -11.44 -16.70 3.64
C VAL A 987 -10.35 -15.69 4.02
N ASP A 988 -9.39 -16.14 4.84
CA ASP A 988 -8.13 -15.42 5.09
C ASP A 988 -7.17 -15.67 3.92
N ARG A 989 -7.24 -14.80 2.89
CA ARG A 989 -6.30 -14.80 1.76
C ARG A 989 -4.83 -14.60 2.20
N GLY A 990 -4.56 -13.99 3.36
CA GLY A 990 -3.22 -13.76 3.88
C GLY A 990 -2.60 -15.02 4.50
N GLU A 991 -3.34 -15.74 5.34
CA GLU A 991 -2.97 -17.08 5.80
C GLU A 991 -2.85 -18.07 4.64
N LEU A 992 -3.75 -18.01 3.66
CA LEU A 992 -3.65 -18.84 2.45
C LEU A 992 -2.37 -18.57 1.67
N ALA A 993 -1.99 -17.29 1.47
CA ALA A 993 -0.72 -16.92 0.84
C ALA A 993 0.50 -17.42 1.64
N ARG A 994 0.47 -17.38 2.98
CA ARG A 994 1.53 -17.99 3.82
C ARG A 994 1.64 -19.49 3.61
N ARG A 995 0.50 -20.20 3.50
CA ARG A 995 0.49 -21.65 3.21
C ARG A 995 1.09 -21.95 1.84
N VAL A 996 0.68 -21.24 0.79
CA VAL A 996 1.26 -21.36 -0.56
C VAL A 996 2.78 -21.15 -0.55
N ALA A 997 3.27 -20.12 0.14
CA ALA A 997 4.70 -19.87 0.28
C ALA A 997 5.43 -20.99 1.04
N ALA A 998 4.85 -21.50 2.13
CA ALA A 998 5.41 -22.59 2.92
C ALA A 998 5.44 -23.94 2.18
N THR A 999 4.48 -24.21 1.29
CA THR A 999 4.49 -25.40 0.42
C THR A 999 5.70 -25.40 -0.53
N ARG A 1000 6.19 -24.22 -0.91
CA ARG A 1000 7.35 -24.04 -1.81
C ARG A 1000 8.70 -24.06 -1.08
N THR A 1001 8.78 -23.63 0.18
CA THR A 1001 10.02 -23.58 0.97
C THR A 1001 10.30 -24.85 1.78
N ARG A 1002 10.36 -26.01 1.11
CA ARG A 1002 10.77 -27.28 1.74
C ARG A 1002 12.29 -27.47 1.79
N PRO A 1003 12.85 -28.07 2.86
CA PRO A 1003 14.28 -28.39 2.95
C PRO A 1003 14.80 -29.31 1.83
N ALA A 1004 16.10 -29.20 1.55
CA ALA A 1004 16.78 -29.96 0.49
C ALA A 1004 17.04 -31.44 0.82
N ASP A 1005 16.87 -31.86 2.08
CA ASP A 1005 17.28 -33.18 2.59
C ASP A 1005 16.46 -34.37 2.06
N ASP A 1006 15.39 -34.12 1.31
CA ASP A 1006 14.39 -35.10 0.89
C ASP A 1006 14.29 -35.23 -0.64
N VAL A 1007 15.44 -35.21 -1.33
CA VAL A 1007 15.57 -35.22 -2.80
C VAL A 1007 16.21 -36.52 -3.30
N ARG A 1008 15.49 -37.25 -4.16
CA ARG A 1008 16.08 -38.32 -4.98
C ARG A 1008 16.98 -37.68 -6.07
N PRO A 1009 18.26 -38.10 -6.21
CA PRO A 1009 19.10 -37.64 -7.31
C PRO A 1009 18.58 -38.12 -8.68
N ALA A 1010 18.86 -37.34 -9.72
CA ALA A 1010 18.46 -37.66 -11.09
C ALA A 1010 19.06 -39.01 -11.55
N GLY A 1011 18.29 -39.78 -12.31
CA GLY A 1011 18.62 -41.14 -12.73
C GLY A 1011 19.61 -41.24 -13.90
N ASP A 1012 19.47 -40.40 -14.92
CA ASP A 1012 20.36 -40.43 -16.10
C ASP A 1012 20.96 -39.06 -16.51
N SER A 1013 21.84 -39.10 -17.51
CA SER A 1013 22.60 -37.93 -17.97
C SER A 1013 21.77 -36.89 -18.74
N VAL A 1014 20.63 -37.28 -19.31
CA VAL A 1014 19.69 -36.35 -19.94
C VAL A 1014 18.85 -35.69 -18.85
N GLU A 1015 18.35 -36.48 -17.89
CA GLU A 1015 17.60 -36.01 -16.71
C GLU A 1015 18.41 -35.00 -15.87
N GLN A 1016 19.69 -35.28 -15.63
CA GLN A 1016 20.61 -34.34 -14.97
C GLN A 1016 20.81 -33.05 -15.79
N ALA A 1017 21.00 -33.16 -17.12
CA ALA A 1017 21.20 -31.98 -17.98
C ALA A 1017 19.93 -31.11 -18.10
N VAL A 1018 18.74 -31.71 -18.09
CA VAL A 1018 17.46 -31.01 -17.99
C VAL A 1018 17.36 -30.30 -16.65
N ALA A 1019 17.64 -31.00 -15.54
CA ALA A 1019 17.61 -30.40 -14.20
C ALA A 1019 18.60 -29.22 -14.06
N ASP A 1020 19.81 -29.31 -14.63
CA ASP A 1020 20.78 -28.23 -14.59
C ASP A 1020 20.37 -27.04 -15.49
N ALA A 1021 19.75 -27.30 -16.64
CA ALA A 1021 19.14 -26.24 -17.46
C ALA A 1021 18.01 -25.54 -16.70
N TRP A 1022 17.17 -26.28 -15.98
CA TRP A 1022 16.13 -25.73 -15.10
C TRP A 1022 16.70 -24.87 -13.98
N ARG A 1023 17.69 -25.36 -13.20
CA ARG A 1023 18.37 -24.59 -12.13
C ARG A 1023 18.87 -23.23 -12.65
N GLN A 1024 19.50 -23.22 -13.83
CA GLN A 1024 20.01 -22.00 -14.46
C GLN A 1024 18.93 -21.06 -15.03
N VAL A 1025 17.72 -21.56 -15.32
CA VAL A 1025 16.60 -20.74 -15.81
C VAL A 1025 15.81 -20.17 -14.64
N LEU A 1026 15.48 -21.01 -13.65
CA LEU A 1026 14.67 -20.68 -12.48
C LEU A 1026 15.46 -19.96 -11.37
N ARG A 1027 16.81 -19.99 -11.43
CA ARG A 1027 17.72 -19.48 -10.39
C ARG A 1027 17.49 -20.12 -9.01
N GLN A 1028 17.26 -21.44 -9.01
CA GLN A 1028 17.02 -22.26 -7.82
C GLN A 1028 18.05 -23.39 -7.76
N ASP A 1029 18.62 -23.66 -6.58
CA ASP A 1029 19.60 -24.74 -6.40
C ASP A 1029 18.95 -26.13 -6.39
N ALA A 1030 17.74 -26.22 -5.81
CA ALA A 1030 16.97 -27.46 -5.69
C ALA A 1030 15.91 -27.57 -6.80
N VAL A 1031 16.05 -28.60 -7.63
CA VAL A 1031 15.07 -29.05 -8.63
C VAL A 1031 15.06 -30.58 -8.59
N ARG A 1032 13.87 -31.18 -8.49
CA ARG A 1032 13.62 -32.64 -8.40
C ARG A 1032 13.14 -33.19 -9.75
N PRO A 1033 13.35 -34.50 -10.05
CA PRO A 1033 12.85 -35.12 -11.29
C PRO A 1033 11.34 -34.97 -11.52
N GLY A 1034 10.54 -35.06 -10.45
CA GLY A 1034 9.08 -34.95 -10.49
C GLY A 1034 8.53 -33.52 -10.33
N ASP A 1035 9.38 -32.50 -10.17
CA ASP A 1035 8.89 -31.12 -10.07
C ASP A 1035 8.28 -30.67 -11.40
N ASN A 1036 7.14 -29.99 -11.35
CA ASN A 1036 6.53 -29.33 -12.50
C ASN A 1036 7.13 -27.92 -12.65
N PHE A 1037 7.58 -27.58 -13.85
CA PHE A 1037 8.26 -26.34 -14.20
C PHE A 1037 7.49 -25.11 -13.71
N PHE A 1038 6.18 -25.07 -13.97
CA PHE A 1038 5.32 -23.93 -13.66
C PHE A 1038 4.99 -23.84 -12.16
N ASP A 1039 4.94 -24.97 -11.45
CA ASP A 1039 4.63 -25.01 -10.01
C ASP A 1039 5.81 -24.52 -9.15
N ILE A 1040 7.06 -24.77 -9.55
CA ILE A 1040 8.24 -24.30 -8.80
C ILE A 1040 8.72 -22.88 -9.17
N GLY A 1041 8.27 -22.32 -10.31
CA GLY A 1041 8.51 -20.90 -10.64
C GLY A 1041 8.60 -20.54 -12.13
N GLY A 1042 8.51 -21.52 -13.03
CA GLY A 1042 8.59 -21.33 -14.46
C GLY A 1042 7.43 -20.52 -15.05
N THR A 1043 7.75 -19.73 -16.07
CA THR A 1043 6.80 -18.96 -16.88
C THR A 1043 7.01 -19.30 -18.36
N SER A 1044 6.08 -18.93 -19.25
CA SER A 1044 6.25 -19.16 -20.70
C SER A 1044 7.52 -18.51 -21.28
N LEU A 1045 7.95 -17.36 -20.74
CA LEU A 1045 9.21 -16.72 -21.12
C LEU A 1045 10.43 -17.52 -20.66
N LEU A 1046 10.40 -18.04 -19.43
CA LEU A 1046 11.43 -18.94 -18.91
C LEU A 1046 11.42 -20.30 -19.65
N LEU A 1047 10.26 -20.77 -20.13
CA LEU A 1047 10.13 -21.98 -20.94
C LEU A 1047 10.81 -21.81 -22.31
N LEU A 1048 10.74 -20.62 -22.93
CA LEU A 1048 11.46 -20.31 -24.16
C LEU A 1048 12.98 -20.25 -23.95
N GLN A 1049 13.44 -19.68 -22.83
CA GLN A 1049 14.85 -19.71 -22.43
C GLN A 1049 15.33 -21.14 -22.16
N LEU A 1050 14.49 -21.96 -21.49
CA LEU A 1050 14.74 -23.38 -21.25
C LEU A 1050 14.82 -24.15 -22.56
N HIS A 1051 13.83 -24.05 -23.44
CA HIS A 1051 13.79 -24.67 -24.76
C HIS A 1051 15.09 -24.40 -25.55
N THR A 1052 15.54 -23.14 -25.57
CA THR A 1052 16.80 -22.72 -26.20
C THR A 1052 18.02 -23.44 -25.60
N ARG A 1053 18.05 -23.68 -24.28
CA ARG A 1053 19.11 -24.42 -23.59
C ARG A 1053 19.01 -25.93 -23.80
N LEU A 1054 17.80 -26.50 -23.83
CA LEU A 1054 17.55 -27.92 -24.07
C LEU A 1054 17.98 -28.35 -25.47
N LEU A 1055 17.72 -27.52 -26.50
CA LEU A 1055 18.24 -27.73 -27.86
C LEU A 1055 19.78 -27.64 -27.95
N GLY A 1056 20.45 -27.09 -26.93
CA GLY A 1056 21.91 -27.06 -26.81
C GLY A 1056 22.53 -28.34 -26.24
N ILE A 1057 21.73 -29.30 -25.75
CA ILE A 1057 22.25 -30.54 -25.14
C ILE A 1057 22.67 -31.52 -26.26
N PRO A 1058 23.95 -31.96 -26.33
CA PRO A 1058 24.40 -32.84 -27.41
C PRO A 1058 23.71 -34.22 -27.40
N GLY A 1059 23.07 -34.58 -28.52
CA GLY A 1059 22.53 -35.92 -28.74
C GLY A 1059 21.09 -36.16 -28.28
N VAL A 1060 20.36 -35.13 -27.87
CA VAL A 1060 18.92 -35.23 -27.58
C VAL A 1060 18.07 -35.20 -28.86
N THR A 1061 16.87 -35.76 -28.76
CA THR A 1061 15.81 -35.61 -29.77
C THR A 1061 15.27 -34.18 -29.72
N PRO A 1062 15.09 -33.48 -30.87
CA PRO A 1062 14.42 -32.18 -30.88
C PRO A 1062 13.01 -32.25 -30.27
N ILE A 1063 12.68 -31.22 -29.48
CA ILE A 1063 11.40 -31.04 -28.79
C ILE A 1063 10.85 -29.66 -29.16
N SER A 1064 9.55 -29.55 -29.40
CA SER A 1064 8.89 -28.26 -29.65
C SER A 1064 8.55 -27.52 -28.34
N VAL A 1065 8.20 -26.24 -28.44
CA VAL A 1065 7.71 -25.48 -27.27
C VAL A 1065 6.35 -26.02 -26.78
N SER A 1066 5.50 -26.52 -27.69
CA SER A 1066 4.22 -27.16 -27.32
C SER A 1066 4.44 -28.42 -26.48
N GLU A 1067 5.32 -29.30 -26.93
CA GLU A 1067 5.61 -30.55 -26.21
C GLU A 1067 6.19 -30.29 -24.81
N LEU A 1068 6.87 -29.17 -24.57
CA LEU A 1068 7.35 -28.77 -23.23
C LEU A 1068 6.22 -28.36 -22.26
N PHE A 1069 5.02 -28.05 -22.75
CA PHE A 1069 3.81 -27.96 -21.91
C PHE A 1069 3.23 -29.35 -21.64
N ASP A 1070 3.25 -30.25 -22.64
CA ASP A 1070 2.73 -31.62 -22.52
C ASP A 1070 3.61 -32.53 -21.62
N CYS A 1071 4.91 -32.26 -21.54
CA CYS A 1071 5.83 -32.82 -20.56
C CYS A 1071 6.39 -31.72 -19.62
N PRO A 1072 5.66 -31.35 -18.55
CA PRO A 1072 6.03 -30.21 -17.72
C PRO A 1072 7.02 -30.54 -16.59
N SER A 1073 7.52 -31.78 -16.46
CA SER A 1073 8.47 -32.19 -15.41
C SER A 1073 9.84 -32.59 -15.94
N VAL A 1074 10.89 -32.50 -15.12
CA VAL A 1074 12.26 -32.90 -15.50
C VAL A 1074 12.31 -34.34 -16.03
N GLU A 1075 11.65 -35.28 -15.34
CA GLU A 1075 11.57 -36.70 -15.73
C GLU A 1075 10.85 -36.88 -17.08
N THR A 1076 9.73 -36.18 -17.30
CA THR A 1076 8.97 -36.30 -18.55
C THR A 1076 9.67 -35.62 -19.73
N GLN A 1077 10.35 -34.49 -19.51
CA GLN A 1077 11.21 -33.85 -20.51
C GLN A 1077 12.41 -34.71 -20.86
N ALA A 1078 13.09 -35.30 -19.86
CA ALA A 1078 14.21 -36.20 -20.08
C ALA A 1078 13.79 -37.45 -20.88
N ALA A 1079 12.62 -38.01 -20.58
CA ALA A 1079 12.05 -39.12 -21.35
C ALA A 1079 11.72 -38.74 -22.80
N ARG A 1080 11.19 -37.53 -23.06
CA ARG A 1080 10.90 -37.04 -24.41
C ARG A 1080 12.16 -36.65 -25.21
N LEU A 1081 13.19 -36.13 -24.53
CA LEU A 1081 14.48 -35.75 -25.12
C LEU A 1081 15.39 -36.97 -25.37
N SER A 1082 15.24 -38.05 -24.61
CA SER A 1082 16.07 -39.26 -24.75
C SER A 1082 15.96 -39.89 -26.14
N PRO A 1083 17.07 -40.37 -26.74
CA PRO A 1083 17.02 -41.09 -28.01
C PRO A 1083 16.36 -42.46 -27.81
N ALA A 1084 15.39 -42.79 -28.67
CA ALA A 1084 14.67 -44.05 -28.60
C ALA A 1084 15.62 -45.25 -28.71
N ARG A 1085 15.64 -46.11 -27.69
CA ARG A 1085 16.39 -47.38 -27.73
C ARG A 1085 15.81 -48.27 -28.82
N ALA A 1086 16.62 -48.56 -29.85
CA ALA A 1086 16.30 -49.58 -30.83
C ALA A 1086 16.03 -50.92 -30.12
N PRO A 1087 14.99 -51.69 -30.53
CA PRO A 1087 14.68 -52.97 -29.92
C PRO A 1087 15.86 -53.93 -30.10
N SER A 1088 16.21 -54.65 -29.03
CA SER A 1088 17.29 -55.64 -29.05
C SER A 1088 16.95 -56.78 -30.02
N GLY A 1089 17.53 -56.75 -31.22
CA GLY A 1089 17.28 -57.74 -32.25
C GLY A 1089 17.72 -59.14 -31.83
N SER A 1090 16.75 -60.04 -31.63
CA SER A 1090 16.99 -61.45 -31.38
C SER A 1090 17.46 -62.16 -32.66
N PHE A 1091 18.68 -62.67 -32.66
CA PHE A 1091 19.12 -63.70 -33.60
C PHE A 1091 19.13 -65.08 -32.92
N PRO A 1092 18.75 -66.16 -33.63
CA PRO A 1092 18.63 -67.50 -33.05
C PRO A 1092 20.00 -68.17 -32.81
N PRO A 1093 20.08 -69.18 -31.94
CA PRO A 1093 21.33 -69.88 -31.65
C PRO A 1093 21.71 -70.89 -32.74
N GLU A 1094 22.96 -70.86 -33.19
CA GLU A 1094 23.62 -72.02 -33.82
C GLU A 1094 24.51 -72.75 -32.79
N ALA A 1095 24.66 -74.06 -32.94
CA ALA A 1095 25.15 -74.95 -31.88
C ALA A 1095 26.67 -75.17 -31.90
N GLU A 1096 27.28 -75.28 -30.71
CA GLU A 1096 28.66 -75.76 -30.54
C GLU A 1096 28.78 -77.28 -30.79
N PRO A 1097 29.78 -77.73 -31.56
CA PRO A 1097 30.24 -79.11 -31.56
C PRO A 1097 31.40 -79.33 -30.58
N SER A 1098 31.06 -79.69 -29.34
CA SER A 1098 31.81 -80.59 -28.43
C SER A 1098 33.36 -80.49 -28.31
N GLY A 1099 33.82 -80.07 -27.13
CA GLY A 1099 35.13 -80.46 -26.53
C GLY A 1099 36.31 -79.52 -26.82
N GLY A 1100 37.36 -79.49 -25.98
CA GLY A 1100 37.56 -80.20 -24.71
C GLY A 1100 38.95 -79.91 -24.11
N GLU A 1101 38.99 -79.71 -22.78
CA GLU A 1101 40.16 -79.60 -21.87
C GLU A 1101 41.50 -78.94 -22.32
N ALA A 1102 41.85 -77.87 -21.60
CA ALA A 1102 43.16 -77.67 -20.96
C ALA A 1102 44.46 -77.47 -21.79
N GLY A 1103 44.54 -76.34 -22.49
CA GLY A 1103 45.47 -75.26 -22.08
C GLY A 1103 46.97 -75.28 -22.49
N ARG A 1104 47.73 -74.42 -21.79
CA ARG A 1104 49.10 -73.91 -22.07
C ARG A 1104 49.20 -72.89 -23.22
N GLY A 1105 49.87 -71.77 -22.96
CA GLY A 1105 50.22 -70.76 -23.96
C GLY A 1105 51.63 -70.22 -23.72
N ARG A 1106 52.14 -69.37 -24.63
CA ARG A 1106 53.32 -68.52 -24.42
C ARG A 1106 53.52 -67.53 -25.58
N ALA A 1107 53.75 -66.26 -25.23
CA ALA A 1107 54.55 -65.27 -25.97
C ALA A 1107 54.10 -64.85 -27.40
N ALA A 1108 54.55 -63.74 -28.00
CA ALA A 1108 54.97 -62.42 -27.49
C ALA A 1108 55.27 -61.48 -28.70
N LEU A 1109 55.76 -60.25 -28.42
CA LEU A 1109 56.64 -59.41 -29.27
C LEU A 1109 56.03 -58.50 -30.36
N ARG A 1110 56.26 -57.18 -30.16
CA ARG A 1110 56.80 -56.19 -31.14
C ARG A 1110 55.81 -55.61 -32.21
N ARG A 1111 55.97 -54.38 -32.77
CA ARG A 1111 57.00 -53.31 -32.61
C ARG A 1111 56.59 -51.93 -33.23
N THR A 1112 57.19 -50.83 -32.73
CA THR A 1112 57.63 -49.57 -33.43
C THR A 1112 56.61 -48.64 -34.15
N ALA A 1113 56.84 -47.32 -34.36
CA ALA A 1113 57.76 -46.31 -33.76
C ALA A 1113 57.55 -44.88 -34.37
N ASN A 1114 58.39 -43.91 -33.94
CA ASN A 1114 58.67 -42.55 -34.46
C ASN A 1114 57.82 -41.37 -33.91
N ARG A 1115 58.27 -40.10 -33.72
CA ARG A 1115 59.53 -39.28 -33.79
C ARG A 1115 59.23 -37.93 -34.51
N GLU A 1116 59.82 -36.74 -34.26
CA GLU A 1116 60.83 -36.22 -33.29
C GLU A 1116 60.92 -34.67 -33.27
N GLY A 1117 61.40 -34.03 -32.17
CA GLY A 1117 61.89 -32.62 -32.08
C GLY A 1117 60.85 -31.48 -31.89
N ASN A 1118 61.14 -30.25 -31.40
CA ASN A 1118 62.34 -29.55 -30.86
C ASN A 1118 61.87 -28.13 -30.30
N ARG A 1119 62.57 -27.13 -29.69
CA ARG A 1119 63.97 -26.84 -29.24
C ARG A 1119 64.06 -25.56 -28.31
N ALA A 1120 64.75 -25.60 -27.15
CA ALA A 1120 65.28 -24.46 -26.31
C ALA A 1120 64.30 -23.41 -25.68
N ALA A 1121 64.48 -22.75 -24.50
CA ALA A 1121 65.57 -22.44 -23.52
C ALA A 1121 66.35 -21.10 -23.75
N LEU A 1122 66.78 -20.26 -22.77
CA LEU A 1122 66.81 -20.28 -21.27
C LEU A 1122 67.24 -18.89 -20.65
N ARG A 1123 67.15 -18.70 -19.30
CA ARG A 1123 67.77 -17.65 -18.38
C ARG A 1123 67.05 -16.27 -18.29
N ARG A 1124 66.97 -15.52 -17.16
CA ARG A 1124 67.55 -15.47 -15.76
C ARG A 1124 66.41 -15.49 -14.67
N GLY A 1125 66.52 -15.21 -13.34
CA GLY A 1125 67.56 -14.64 -12.44
C GLY A 1125 67.27 -14.70 -10.90
N HIS A 1126 67.56 -13.62 -10.14
CA HIS A 1126 67.55 -13.45 -8.65
C HIS A 1126 67.49 -11.91 -8.31
N ARG A 1127 67.19 -11.33 -7.12
CA ARG A 1127 67.04 -11.78 -5.70
C ARG A 1127 66.37 -10.73 -4.74
N ALA A 1128 65.78 -11.21 -3.62
CA ALA A 1128 65.84 -10.68 -2.21
C ALA A 1128 65.03 -9.45 -1.65
N ARG A 1129 64.30 -9.73 -0.53
CA ARG A 1129 63.96 -8.90 0.68
C ARG A 1129 63.05 -7.66 0.49
N ARG A 1130 62.41 -7.04 1.52
CA ARG A 1130 62.55 -7.08 3.02
C ARG A 1130 61.20 -6.83 3.77
N ASP A 1131 61.26 -6.67 5.09
CA ASP A 1131 60.19 -6.75 6.10
C ASP A 1131 59.64 -5.39 6.64
N GLU A 1132 58.43 -5.42 7.20
CA GLU A 1132 57.88 -4.70 8.40
C GLU A 1132 57.76 -3.15 8.60
N THR A 1133 56.65 -2.79 9.27
CA THR A 1133 56.38 -1.67 10.25
C THR A 1133 56.03 -0.20 9.88
N ALA A 1134 54.85 0.21 10.41
CA ALA A 1134 54.51 1.42 11.20
C ALA A 1134 54.15 2.81 10.57
N GLY A 1135 53.11 3.43 11.16
CA GLY A 1135 52.69 4.87 11.05
C GLY A 1135 51.71 5.21 9.89
N GLY A 1136 50.75 6.12 10.03
CA GLY A 1136 50.25 6.87 11.21
C GLY A 1136 49.27 8.00 10.83
N ASP A 1137 48.37 8.34 11.77
CA ASP A 1137 47.60 9.59 12.00
C ASP A 1137 46.66 10.24 10.92
N ASP A 1138 45.58 10.85 11.45
CA ASP A 1138 44.65 11.90 10.96
C ASP A 1138 44.32 12.10 9.46
N VAL A 1139 43.03 11.98 9.12
CA VAL A 1139 42.05 13.11 9.01
C VAL A 1139 40.62 12.56 9.11
#